data_AF-A0A227KII2-F1
#
_entry.id   AF-A0A227KII2-F1
#
_cell.length_a   1.000
_cell.length_b   1.000
_cell.length_c   1.000
_cell.angle_alpha   90.00
_cell.angle_beta   90.00
_cell.angle_gamma   90.00
#
_symmetry.space_group_name_H-M   'P 1'
#
loop_
_entity.id
_entity.type
_entity.pdbx_description
1 polymer ?
#
loop_
_entity_poly.entity_id
_entity_poly.type
_entity_poly.pdbx_seq_one_letter_code
_entity_poly.pdbx_strand_id
1 'polypeptide(L)'
;MKKISILRALSLGLFLLAVVCGVIWQTGWGTLSSFGIGSIAQICPVGALETIFASGSPALSVLICLGVFVALVVVFGRFFCGWLCPVPSLRKIFGAEPKTETSCFNDSEDQGTSSTREETFSKPEKSSTSSRVLLSSKANFINSAALQKKGPFFVLAAALVSSAIFSFPVFCLICPVGLTFAFIIGIVHMLKFNDPTITPLVILGVLFLEIFFLRRWCQFICPIGAFISLVSRLNKTFVPKVDDQKCLRAFGLNCQVCRNACPEGIDLKKTVPSTESSRCLKCGACAQRCPVSAISFPFLKKSKCAEGKTTNVVYLKERFPGGAATEQSVVSKASFDAPQETFSLKNAILESSRCIQCGACVKACPQHNPITEVLRSIAAGDTKAAGKLLMQSGKMPELCSQLCPKDKFCMAACPLGNFSVPINIHALMYFASSRALDRGYRISRARTLEKSPSVAVIGAGPAGLAAADVLRAQGYKVTVYEREKEIGGLTMFGIPAFKLSKERILTRRKLYEKSGIDFQLGYEIKSAQEFLGIVDTHDAVLLAIGAENPIHLNVSGANSNFVFQALEYLHGDPKQASLAHDKHVVVLGVGGTALDCARTALRQGARTVTCVFRKSLLKANPPRDDYESALREGAKFLEETQIQSVQPDKTVKVINREGICEVLKADLVICAYGFSGPRDEVLKEAGIVISKGSLHTNLPKVFAAGDAVSGPSFVTTAIESGQGAAKAISQFLSDRCTEKKRSRQNRKNKDDGKLTNREPAQPAIS
;
A
#
# COMPACT_ATOMS: atom_id res chain seq x y z
N MET A 1 9.97 19.02 -15.46
CA MET A 1 9.14 18.99 -16.69
C MET A 1 9.26 20.26 -17.56
N LYS A 2 9.17 21.48 -17.00
CA LYS A 2 9.18 22.73 -17.80
C LYS A 2 10.36 22.86 -18.77
N LYS A 3 11.62 22.63 -18.34
CA LYS A 3 12.80 22.83 -19.22
C LYS A 3 12.84 21.90 -20.45
N ILE A 4 12.42 20.64 -20.32
CA ILE A 4 12.40 19.70 -21.45
C ILE A 4 11.22 19.98 -22.39
N SER A 5 10.05 20.37 -21.86
CA SER A 5 8.94 20.75 -22.75
C SER A 5 9.18 22.09 -23.45
N ILE A 6 9.87 23.03 -22.80
CA ILE A 6 10.30 24.30 -23.40
C ILE A 6 11.33 24.04 -24.52
N LEU A 7 12.31 23.16 -24.30
CA LEU A 7 13.30 22.83 -25.33
C LEU A 7 12.67 22.12 -26.53
N ARG A 8 11.67 21.25 -26.30
CA ARG A 8 10.87 20.62 -27.37
C ARG A 8 10.03 21.62 -28.15
N ALA A 9 9.40 22.57 -27.45
CA ALA A 9 8.61 23.62 -28.08
C ALA A 9 9.50 24.58 -28.89
N LEU A 10 10.69 24.94 -28.37
CA LEU A 10 11.68 25.75 -29.08
C LEU A 10 12.22 25.04 -30.32
N SER A 11 12.55 23.75 -30.25
CA SER A 11 13.02 23.00 -31.42
C SER A 11 11.95 22.90 -32.52
N LEU A 12 10.68 22.70 -32.13
CA LEU A 12 9.56 22.66 -33.07
C LEU A 12 9.30 24.05 -33.67
N GLY A 13 9.35 25.10 -32.85
CA GLY A 13 9.20 26.48 -33.27
C GLY A 13 10.31 26.93 -34.22
N LEU A 14 11.57 26.59 -33.94
CA LEU A 14 12.71 26.92 -34.80
C LEU A 14 12.61 26.20 -36.16
N PHE A 15 12.16 24.94 -36.16
CA PHE A 15 11.93 24.18 -37.40
C PHE A 15 10.82 24.81 -38.24
N LEU A 16 9.67 25.13 -37.65
CA LEU A 16 8.56 25.79 -38.34
C LEU A 16 8.96 27.18 -38.86
N LEU A 17 9.73 27.95 -38.07
CA LEU A 17 10.24 29.25 -38.48
C LEU A 17 11.20 29.11 -39.67
N ALA A 18 12.10 28.13 -39.66
CA ALA A 18 13.01 27.88 -40.78
C ALA A 18 12.25 27.50 -42.07
N VAL A 19 11.18 26.70 -41.96
CA VAL A 19 10.32 26.35 -43.10
C VAL A 19 9.59 27.59 -43.63
N VAL A 20 8.99 28.39 -42.75
CA VAL A 20 8.26 29.61 -43.13
C VAL A 20 9.20 30.67 -43.73
N CYS A 21 10.36 30.90 -43.12
CA CYS A 21 11.40 31.79 -43.65
C CYS A 21 11.89 31.32 -45.03
N GLY A 22 12.08 30.00 -45.21
CA GLY A 22 12.47 29.43 -46.50
C GLY A 22 11.42 29.62 -47.60
N VAL A 23 10.13 29.57 -47.24
CA VAL A 23 9.02 29.83 -48.16
C VAL A 23 8.88 31.31 -48.50
N ILE A 24 9.10 32.20 -47.53
CA ILE A 24 8.91 33.66 -47.70
C ILE A 24 10.05 34.29 -48.50
N TRP A 25 11.31 33.94 -48.22
CA TRP A 25 12.43 34.73 -48.74
C TRP A 25 12.94 34.30 -50.11
N GLN A 26 12.57 33.14 -50.65
CA GLN A 26 13.15 32.58 -51.89
C GLN A 26 14.70 32.66 -51.97
N THR A 27 15.40 32.85 -50.84
CA THR A 27 16.83 33.11 -50.81
C THR A 27 17.61 31.80 -50.91
N GLY A 28 18.38 31.67 -51.98
CA GLY A 28 19.21 30.53 -52.36
C GLY A 28 20.37 30.18 -51.44
N TRP A 29 20.08 29.79 -50.21
CA TRP A 29 20.93 28.84 -49.49
C TRP A 29 20.47 27.44 -49.95
N GLY A 30 21.07 26.92 -51.04
CA GLY A 30 20.89 25.53 -51.53
C GLY A 30 19.48 24.97 -51.34
N THR A 31 18.53 25.48 -52.12
CA THR A 31 17.10 25.42 -51.84
C THR A 31 16.51 24.00 -51.76
N LEU A 32 15.61 23.78 -50.79
CA LEU A 32 14.52 22.79 -50.86
C LEU A 32 13.69 22.97 -52.16
N SER A 33 13.74 24.12 -52.80
CA SER A 33 13.21 24.40 -54.15
C SER A 33 13.95 23.71 -55.31
N SER A 34 15.11 23.07 -55.08
CA SER A 34 15.71 22.14 -56.06
C SER A 34 15.03 20.77 -56.04
N PHE A 35 14.36 20.45 -54.93
CA PHE A 35 13.34 19.42 -54.89
C PHE A 35 12.05 20.08 -55.35
N GLY A 36 11.68 19.91 -56.62
CA GLY A 36 10.37 20.37 -57.11
C GLY A 36 9.24 19.88 -56.19
N ILE A 37 8.04 20.47 -56.28
CA ILE A 37 6.88 20.05 -55.46
C ILE A 37 6.58 18.54 -55.64
N GLY A 38 6.98 17.93 -56.76
CA GLY A 38 6.92 16.48 -57.00
C GLY A 38 7.98 15.63 -56.27
N SER A 39 8.98 16.24 -55.64
CA SER A 39 10.13 15.58 -54.99
C SER A 39 10.06 15.59 -53.45
N ILE A 40 8.93 16.01 -52.87
CA ILE A 40 8.71 16.05 -51.41
C ILE A 40 8.88 14.66 -50.77
N ALA A 41 8.58 13.59 -51.51
CA ALA A 41 8.82 12.21 -51.08
C ALA A 41 10.31 11.95 -50.74
N GLN A 42 11.24 12.66 -51.39
CA GLN A 42 12.69 12.49 -51.21
C GLN A 42 13.21 13.10 -49.89
N ILE A 43 12.41 13.93 -49.20
CA ILE A 43 12.74 14.49 -47.88
C ILE A 43 12.63 13.40 -46.79
N CYS A 44 11.71 12.45 -46.98
CA CYS A 44 11.58 11.29 -46.11
C CYS A 44 12.64 10.25 -46.47
N PRO A 45 13.38 9.66 -45.52
CA PRO A 45 14.40 8.65 -45.82
C PRO A 45 13.83 7.39 -46.50
N VAL A 46 12.59 7.01 -46.18
CA VAL A 46 11.92 5.89 -46.85
C VAL A 46 11.42 6.30 -48.22
N GLY A 47 10.91 7.52 -48.38
CA GLY A 47 10.47 8.01 -49.69
C GLY A 47 11.65 8.24 -50.65
N ALA A 48 12.81 8.65 -50.14
CA ALA A 48 14.08 8.67 -50.86
C ALA A 48 14.48 7.28 -51.37
N LEU A 49 14.41 6.27 -50.49
CA LEU A 49 14.66 4.87 -50.88
C LEU A 49 13.63 4.38 -51.91
N GLU A 50 12.34 4.59 -51.68
CA GLU A 50 11.28 4.21 -52.62
C GLU A 50 11.46 4.89 -53.99
N THR A 51 11.91 6.15 -54.01
CA THR A 51 12.18 6.87 -55.25
C THR A 51 13.39 6.30 -55.98
N ILE A 52 14.47 5.94 -55.27
CA ILE A 52 15.65 5.29 -55.88
C ILE A 52 15.27 3.94 -56.51
N PHE A 53 14.43 3.15 -55.81
CA PHE A 53 13.95 1.86 -56.31
C PHE A 53 12.94 2.00 -57.46
N ALA A 54 12.10 3.04 -57.44
CA ALA A 54 11.12 3.32 -58.49
C ALA A 54 11.77 3.88 -59.77
N SER A 55 12.79 4.73 -59.66
CA SER A 55 13.46 5.35 -60.82
C SER A 55 14.61 4.52 -61.38
N GLY A 56 15.15 3.57 -60.60
CA GLY A 56 16.33 2.77 -60.96
C GLY A 56 17.64 3.57 -61.07
N SER A 57 17.62 4.88 -60.81
CA SER A 57 18.78 5.77 -60.89
C SER A 57 18.79 6.75 -59.71
N PRO A 58 19.76 6.66 -58.78
CA PRO A 58 19.81 7.53 -57.62
C PRO A 58 20.35 8.91 -57.99
N ALA A 59 19.51 9.94 -57.85
CA ALA A 59 19.98 11.33 -57.93
C ALA A 59 20.95 11.63 -56.78
N LEU A 60 22.05 12.35 -57.07
CA LEU A 60 23.09 12.67 -56.09
C LEU A 60 22.55 13.41 -54.85
N SER A 61 21.58 14.30 -55.04
CA SER A 61 20.90 15.03 -53.97
C SER A 61 20.18 14.09 -52.99
N VAL A 62 19.52 13.05 -53.50
CA VAL A 62 18.79 12.05 -52.70
C VAL A 62 19.77 11.21 -51.88
N LEU A 63 20.91 10.84 -52.46
CA LEU A 63 21.98 10.11 -51.75
C LEU A 63 22.59 10.94 -50.63
N ILE A 64 22.85 12.23 -50.86
CA ILE A 64 23.38 13.14 -49.84
C ILE A 64 22.38 13.29 -48.69
N CYS A 65 21.09 13.54 -48.98
CA CYS A 65 20.05 13.66 -47.95
C CYS A 65 19.89 12.37 -47.14
N LEU A 66 19.88 11.20 -47.80
CA LEU A 66 19.82 9.90 -47.13
C LEU A 66 21.05 9.64 -46.26
N GLY A 67 22.25 9.98 -46.75
CA GLY A 67 23.50 9.86 -46.01
C GLY A 67 23.54 10.72 -44.75
N VAL A 68 23.12 11.99 -44.84
CA VAL A 68 23.00 12.90 -43.69
C VAL A 68 21.98 12.37 -42.68
N PHE A 69 20.82 11.89 -43.15
CA PHE A 69 19.80 11.30 -42.27
C PHE A 69 20.31 10.05 -41.54
N VAL A 70 20.99 9.14 -42.25
CA VAL A 70 21.61 7.94 -41.67
C VAL A 70 22.65 8.34 -40.62
N ALA A 71 23.53 9.30 -40.91
CA ALA A 71 24.51 9.80 -39.95
C ALA A 71 23.84 10.35 -38.69
N LEU A 72 22.77 11.14 -38.83
CA LEU A 72 21.99 11.65 -37.69
C LEU A 72 21.34 10.53 -36.87
N VAL A 73 20.79 9.50 -37.49
CA VAL A 73 20.21 8.34 -36.77
C VAL A 73 21.30 7.49 -36.11
N VAL A 74 22.46 7.33 -36.72
CA VAL A 74 23.61 6.62 -36.10
C VAL A 74 24.09 7.38 -34.86
N VAL A 75 24.10 8.72 -34.86
CA VAL A 75 24.55 9.54 -33.72
C VAL A 75 23.46 9.69 -32.65
N PHE A 76 22.22 9.98 -33.03
CA PHE A 76 21.13 10.32 -32.10
C PHE A 76 20.12 9.17 -31.88
N GLY A 77 20.14 8.10 -32.65
CA GLY A 77 19.18 6.99 -32.56
C GLY A 77 17.75 7.43 -32.90
N ARG A 78 16.74 6.85 -32.24
CA ARG A 78 15.31 7.22 -32.40
C ARG A 78 14.93 8.55 -31.72
N PHE A 79 15.87 9.49 -31.59
CA PHE A 79 15.69 10.76 -30.88
C PHE A 79 14.49 11.56 -31.39
N PHE A 80 14.32 11.64 -32.71
CA PHE A 80 13.22 12.35 -33.35
C PHE A 80 11.83 11.85 -32.94
N CYS A 81 11.66 10.53 -32.77
CA CYS A 81 10.38 9.93 -32.36
C CYS A 81 10.00 10.24 -30.91
N GLY A 82 10.98 10.52 -30.03
CA GLY A 82 10.75 10.85 -28.62
C GLY A 82 10.73 12.35 -28.30
N TRP A 83 11.38 13.18 -29.11
CA TRP A 83 11.59 14.62 -28.84
C TRP A 83 10.91 15.55 -29.83
N LEU A 84 10.90 15.23 -31.13
CA LEU A 84 10.29 16.07 -32.17
C LEU A 84 8.82 15.69 -32.46
N CYS A 85 8.40 14.48 -32.12
CA CYS A 85 7.03 14.01 -32.38
C CYS A 85 6.01 14.83 -31.54
N PRO A 86 5.04 15.51 -32.16
CA PRO A 86 4.04 16.31 -31.45
C PRO A 86 2.92 15.48 -30.82
N VAL A 87 2.76 14.21 -31.24
CA VAL A 87 1.67 13.31 -30.83
C VAL A 87 1.56 13.13 -29.31
N PRO A 88 2.65 12.92 -28.54
CA PRO A 88 2.56 12.80 -27.08
C PRO A 88 2.10 14.10 -26.38
N SER A 89 2.49 15.26 -26.91
CA SER A 89 2.10 16.57 -26.37
C SER A 89 0.64 16.88 -26.68
N LEU A 90 0.17 16.58 -27.90
CA LEU A 90 -1.22 16.77 -28.31
C LEU A 90 -2.18 15.91 -27.48
N ARG A 91 -1.85 14.63 -27.24
CA ARG A 91 -2.69 13.76 -26.37
C ARG A 91 -2.82 14.25 -24.94
N LYS A 92 -1.78 14.90 -24.41
CA LYS A 92 -1.79 15.51 -23.07
C LYS A 92 -2.73 16.72 -23.00
N ILE A 93 -2.85 17.47 -24.09
CA ILE A 93 -3.78 18.59 -24.23
C ILE A 93 -5.22 18.08 -24.36
N PHE A 94 -5.43 16.98 -25.09
CA PHE A 94 -6.76 16.39 -25.34
C PHE A 94 -7.20 15.31 -24.32
N GLY A 95 -6.53 15.18 -23.17
CA GLY A 95 -6.99 14.34 -22.06
C GLY A 95 -6.98 12.82 -22.29
N ALA A 96 -6.30 12.33 -23.33
CA ALA A 96 -6.32 10.92 -23.74
C ALA A 96 -5.20 10.06 -23.14
N GLU A 97 -4.82 10.28 -21.87
CA GLU A 97 -3.92 9.36 -21.15
C GLU A 97 -4.73 8.19 -20.55
N PRO A 98 -4.29 6.93 -20.72
CA PRO A 98 -4.81 5.85 -19.89
C PRO A 98 -4.42 6.16 -18.45
N LYS A 99 -5.40 6.12 -17.54
CA LYS A 99 -5.16 6.10 -16.10
C LYS A 99 -4.31 4.86 -15.79
N THR A 100 -3.00 5.01 -15.68
CA THR A 100 -2.17 3.98 -15.06
C THR A 100 -2.36 4.10 -13.56
N GLU A 101 -3.35 3.37 -13.07
CA GLU A 101 -3.45 3.05 -11.66
C GLU A 101 -2.10 2.52 -11.18
N THR A 102 -1.65 3.06 -10.04
CA THR A 102 -0.46 2.56 -9.36
C THR A 102 -0.90 1.36 -8.53
N SER A 103 -1.31 0.29 -9.20
CA SER A 103 -1.56 -1.01 -8.58
C SER A 103 -0.31 -1.86 -8.80
N CYS A 104 0.65 -1.78 -7.87
CA CYS A 104 1.59 -2.87 -7.71
C CYS A 104 0.87 -3.95 -6.91
N PHE A 105 0.70 -5.12 -7.53
CA PHE A 105 0.11 -6.36 -7.02
C PHE A 105 -1.42 -6.45 -7.16
N ASN A 106 -1.84 -7.06 -8.26
CA ASN A 106 -2.94 -8.03 -8.26
C ASN A 106 -2.37 -9.38 -8.69
N ASP A 107 -2.88 -10.40 -8.04
CA ASP A 107 -2.44 -11.80 -8.06
C ASP A 107 -2.71 -12.50 -9.40
N SER A 108 -1.92 -13.55 -9.65
CA SER A 108 -2.40 -14.72 -10.36
C SER A 108 -1.82 -15.92 -9.63
N GLU A 109 -2.72 -16.70 -9.05
CA GLU A 109 -2.48 -17.98 -8.41
C GLU A 109 -1.73 -18.92 -9.35
N ASP A 110 -0.78 -19.68 -8.81
CA ASP A 110 -0.67 -21.09 -9.14
C ASP A 110 -0.26 -21.85 -7.88
N GLN A 111 -1.07 -22.86 -7.57
CA GLN A 111 -0.98 -23.71 -6.38
C GLN A 111 0.27 -24.58 -6.43
N GLY A 112 0.85 -24.83 -5.26
CA GLY A 112 2.14 -25.50 -5.12
C GLY A 112 2.12 -27.01 -5.32
N THR A 113 3.31 -27.59 -5.36
CA THR A 113 3.65 -28.88 -4.72
C THR A 113 5.18 -29.04 -4.69
N SER A 114 5.60 -29.98 -3.85
CA SER A 114 6.86 -30.17 -3.14
C SER A 114 8.09 -30.66 -3.93
N SER A 115 9.23 -30.56 -3.22
CA SER A 115 10.38 -31.48 -3.12
C SER A 115 11.63 -31.29 -4.01
N THR A 116 12.75 -31.13 -3.28
CA THR A 116 14.12 -31.72 -3.42
C THR A 116 15.04 -31.43 -4.63
N ARG A 117 16.24 -30.97 -4.26
CA ARG A 117 17.62 -31.23 -4.75
C ARG A 117 17.91 -31.58 -6.22
N GLU A 118 18.91 -30.84 -6.73
CA GLU A 118 20.05 -31.23 -7.60
C GLU A 118 19.89 -31.62 -9.09
N GLU A 119 20.69 -30.88 -9.87
CA GLU A 119 21.46 -31.23 -11.08
C GLU A 119 20.86 -31.43 -12.49
N THR A 120 21.64 -30.85 -13.42
CA THR A 120 21.96 -31.20 -14.84
C THR A 120 20.94 -31.06 -15.99
N PHE A 121 21.25 -30.07 -16.86
CA PHE A 121 21.43 -30.11 -18.32
C PHE A 121 20.56 -31.07 -19.18
N SER A 122 19.66 -30.52 -20.01
CA SER A 122 19.56 -30.75 -21.49
C SER A 122 18.23 -30.23 -22.08
N LYS A 123 18.26 -29.87 -23.37
CA LYS A 123 17.15 -29.47 -24.28
C LYS A 123 17.04 -30.59 -25.36
N PRO A 124 16.12 -30.53 -26.35
CA PRO A 124 14.68 -30.17 -26.38
C PRO A 124 13.83 -31.14 -27.27
N GLU A 125 12.48 -31.10 -27.23
CA GLU A 125 11.55 -31.41 -28.36
C GLU A 125 10.08 -31.24 -27.89
N LYS A 126 9.26 -30.32 -28.42
CA LYS A 126 8.39 -30.27 -29.63
C LYS A 126 7.09 -31.11 -29.59
N SER A 127 5.98 -30.36 -29.80
CA SER A 127 4.63 -30.78 -30.27
C SER A 127 3.74 -31.45 -29.21
N SER A 128 2.42 -31.26 -29.12
CA SER A 128 1.41 -30.70 -30.02
C SER A 128 0.10 -30.37 -29.24
N THR A 129 -0.64 -29.38 -29.75
CA THR A 129 -2.13 -29.16 -29.77
C THR A 129 -3.05 -30.11 -28.97
N SER A 130 -4.12 -29.69 -28.28
CA SER A 130 -5.28 -28.92 -28.81
C SER A 130 -6.34 -28.63 -27.71
N SER A 131 -6.92 -27.40 -27.73
CA SER A 131 -8.37 -27.01 -27.69
C SER A 131 -9.33 -27.59 -26.64
N ARG A 132 -10.37 -26.92 -26.09
CA ARG A 132 -11.10 -25.62 -26.17
C ARG A 132 -12.06 -25.63 -24.94
N VAL A 133 -12.56 -24.51 -24.39
CA VAL A 133 -13.92 -23.93 -24.60
C VAL A 133 -13.90 -22.53 -23.92
N LEU A 134 -13.84 -21.39 -24.61
CA LEU A 134 -14.89 -20.59 -25.30
C LEU A 134 -16.10 -20.19 -24.45
N LEU A 135 -16.19 -18.90 -24.07
CA LEU A 135 -17.29 -17.98 -24.45
C LEU A 135 -17.16 -16.60 -23.75
N SER A 136 -16.76 -15.57 -24.51
CA SER A 136 -17.52 -14.30 -24.58
C SER A 136 -17.07 -13.46 -25.78
N SER A 137 -18.05 -12.88 -26.45
CA SER A 137 -18.11 -12.48 -27.85
C SER A 137 -17.58 -11.07 -28.16
N LYS A 138 -16.73 -11.03 -29.21
CA LYS A 138 -16.83 -10.19 -30.42
C LYS A 138 -16.96 -8.66 -30.30
N ALA A 139 -15.84 -8.00 -30.60
CA ALA A 139 -15.74 -7.04 -31.71
C ALA A 139 -14.39 -7.27 -32.42
N ASN A 140 -14.43 -7.93 -33.58
CA ASN A 140 -13.27 -8.27 -34.39
C ASN A 140 -12.86 -7.07 -35.25
N PHE A 141 -11.62 -6.60 -35.09
CA PHE A 141 -10.87 -5.99 -36.20
C PHE A 141 -9.40 -6.40 -36.08
N ILE A 142 -8.99 -7.32 -36.97
CA ILE A 142 -7.63 -7.79 -37.29
C ILE A 142 -6.82 -8.37 -36.12
N ASN A 143 -6.78 -9.71 -36.06
CA ASN A 143 -5.87 -10.51 -35.24
C ASN A 143 -4.40 -10.13 -35.46
N SER A 144 -3.87 -9.27 -34.59
CA SER A 144 -2.49 -8.75 -34.62
C SER A 144 -1.41 -9.74 -34.15
N ALA A 145 -1.76 -10.98 -33.82
CA ALA A 145 -0.83 -11.97 -33.27
C ALA A 145 0.03 -12.66 -34.35
N ALA A 146 -0.47 -12.82 -35.58
CA ALA A 146 0.29 -13.42 -36.67
C ALA A 146 1.35 -12.45 -37.26
N LEU A 147 1.10 -11.14 -37.21
CA LEU A 147 2.07 -10.10 -37.58
C LEU A 147 3.14 -9.83 -36.52
N GLN A 148 2.99 -10.34 -35.29
CA GLN A 148 3.98 -10.11 -34.21
C GLN A 148 5.30 -10.89 -34.39
N LYS A 149 5.31 -11.98 -35.18
CA LYS A 149 6.52 -12.81 -35.39
C LYS A 149 7.34 -12.45 -36.63
N LYS A 150 6.76 -11.77 -37.62
CA LYS A 150 7.51 -11.17 -38.74
C LYS A 150 7.68 -9.69 -38.44
N GLY A 151 8.89 -9.29 -38.04
CA GLY A 151 9.16 -7.96 -37.51
C GLY A 151 8.83 -6.80 -38.47
N PRO A 152 8.92 -5.54 -38.00
CA PRO A 152 8.60 -4.32 -38.77
C PRO A 152 9.39 -4.18 -40.09
N PHE A 153 10.46 -4.95 -40.26
CA PHE A 153 11.27 -5.05 -41.47
C PHE A 153 10.51 -5.65 -42.67
N PHE A 154 9.51 -6.50 -42.45
CA PHE A 154 8.68 -7.03 -43.54
C PHE A 154 7.87 -5.90 -44.20
N VAL A 155 7.38 -4.93 -43.41
CA VAL A 155 6.62 -3.80 -43.94
C VAL A 155 7.50 -2.84 -44.73
N LEU A 156 8.74 -2.63 -44.29
CA LEU A 156 9.73 -1.89 -45.07
C LEU A 156 10.06 -2.59 -46.40
N ALA A 157 10.26 -3.90 -46.38
CA ALA A 157 10.51 -4.67 -47.60
C ALA A 157 9.31 -4.62 -48.57
N ALA A 158 8.08 -4.80 -48.06
CA ALA A 158 6.86 -4.70 -48.85
C ALA A 158 6.67 -3.31 -49.47
N ALA A 159 6.96 -2.24 -48.72
CA ALA A 159 6.88 -0.87 -49.21
C ALA A 159 7.88 -0.60 -50.36
N LEU A 160 9.13 -1.04 -50.20
CA LEU A 160 10.16 -0.90 -51.24
C LEU A 160 9.82 -1.73 -52.50
N VAL A 161 9.38 -2.97 -52.33
CA VAL A 161 8.98 -3.84 -53.45
C VAL A 161 7.76 -3.27 -54.19
N SER A 162 6.75 -2.79 -53.47
CA SER A 162 5.59 -2.15 -54.10
C SER A 162 5.98 -0.93 -54.91
N SER A 163 6.90 -0.10 -54.40
CA SER A 163 7.37 1.09 -55.12
C SER A 163 8.20 0.75 -56.35
N ALA A 164 8.95 -0.35 -56.31
CA ALA A 164 9.67 -0.87 -57.48
C ALA A 164 8.72 -1.44 -58.56
N ILE A 165 7.63 -2.09 -58.17
CA ILE A 165 6.64 -2.66 -59.10
C ILE A 165 5.80 -1.57 -59.77
N PHE A 166 5.33 -0.60 -58.97
CA PHE A 166 4.42 0.43 -59.45
C PHE A 166 5.14 1.68 -59.97
N SER A 167 6.47 1.76 -59.85
CA SER A 167 7.31 2.89 -60.26
C SER A 167 6.90 4.25 -59.67
N PHE A 168 6.26 4.25 -58.50
CA PHE A 168 5.99 5.45 -57.69
C PHE A 168 6.01 5.11 -56.18
N PRO A 169 6.31 6.07 -55.28
CA PRO A 169 6.40 5.82 -53.83
C PRO A 169 5.01 5.61 -53.21
N VAL A 170 4.53 4.36 -53.23
CA VAL A 170 3.17 3.97 -52.85
C VAL A 170 2.87 4.29 -51.38
N PHE A 171 3.84 4.11 -50.49
CA PHE A 171 3.63 4.26 -49.05
C PHE A 171 3.38 5.72 -48.65
N CYS A 172 3.94 6.68 -49.40
CA CYS A 172 3.74 8.10 -49.17
C CYS A 172 2.26 8.53 -49.25
N LEU A 173 1.42 7.79 -49.98
CA LEU A 173 -0.01 8.09 -50.11
C LEU A 173 -0.83 7.78 -48.85
N ILE A 174 -0.34 6.86 -48.03
CA ILE A 174 -1.08 6.34 -46.87
C ILE A 174 -0.45 6.86 -45.56
N CYS A 175 0.82 7.26 -45.58
CA CYS A 175 1.50 7.66 -44.36
C CYS A 175 1.03 9.04 -43.84
N PRO A 176 1.01 9.27 -42.52
CA PRO A 176 0.52 10.53 -41.93
C PRO A 176 1.33 11.74 -42.41
N VAL A 177 2.63 11.55 -42.60
CA VAL A 177 3.53 12.61 -43.09
C VAL A 177 3.15 13.01 -44.51
N GLY A 178 2.95 12.03 -45.39
CA GLY A 178 2.56 12.27 -46.78
C GLY A 178 1.15 12.83 -46.92
N LEU A 179 0.20 12.35 -46.11
CA LEU A 179 -1.15 12.93 -46.03
C LEU A 179 -1.14 14.37 -45.52
N THR A 180 -0.25 14.71 -44.58
CA THR A 180 -0.09 16.09 -44.11
C THR A 180 0.41 17.01 -45.24
N PHE A 181 1.36 16.55 -46.06
CA PHE A 181 1.80 17.32 -47.23
C PHE A 181 0.73 17.37 -48.32
N ALA A 182 0.00 16.28 -48.57
CA ALA A 182 -1.12 16.25 -49.51
C ALA A 182 -2.23 17.23 -49.09
N PHE A 183 -2.49 17.36 -47.78
CA PHE A 183 -3.42 18.35 -47.23
C PHE A 183 -2.95 19.78 -47.50
N ILE A 184 -1.67 20.09 -47.22
CA ILE A 184 -1.09 21.43 -47.46
C ILE A 184 -1.14 21.78 -48.95
N ILE A 185 -0.75 20.84 -49.82
CA ILE A 185 -0.79 21.02 -51.28
C ILE A 185 -2.24 21.22 -51.74
N GLY A 186 -3.18 20.44 -51.21
CA GLY A 186 -4.61 20.58 -51.49
C GLY A 186 -5.15 21.95 -51.10
N ILE A 187 -4.77 22.48 -49.93
CA ILE A 187 -5.12 23.85 -49.51
C ILE A 187 -4.51 24.88 -50.44
N VAL A 188 -3.22 24.78 -50.77
CA VAL A 188 -2.56 25.74 -51.67
C VAL A 188 -3.18 25.71 -53.06
N HIS A 189 -3.57 24.54 -53.56
CA HIS A 189 -4.28 24.39 -54.83
C HIS A 189 -5.68 25.04 -54.76
N MET A 190 -6.43 24.77 -53.69
CA MET A 190 -7.74 25.38 -53.44
C MET A 190 -7.65 26.91 -53.39
N LEU A 191 -6.63 27.46 -52.73
CA LEU A 191 -6.41 28.90 -52.63
C LEU A 191 -5.91 29.54 -53.94
N LYS A 192 -5.10 28.82 -54.73
CA LYS A 192 -4.57 29.34 -56.00
C LYS A 192 -5.60 29.30 -57.14
N PHE A 193 -6.46 28.30 -57.17
CA PHE A 193 -7.40 28.06 -58.28
C PHE A 193 -8.86 28.35 -57.90
N ASN A 194 -9.13 28.68 -56.63
CA ASN A 194 -10.45 29.03 -56.10
C ASN A 194 -11.56 27.97 -56.32
N ASP A 195 -11.17 26.71 -56.48
CA ASP A 195 -12.09 25.58 -56.61
C ASP A 195 -12.30 24.89 -55.25
N PRO A 196 -13.51 24.98 -54.64
CA PRO A 196 -13.78 24.32 -53.37
C PRO A 196 -13.89 22.80 -53.57
N THR A 197 -12.79 22.09 -53.31
CA THR A 197 -12.75 20.63 -53.33
C THR A 197 -12.90 20.07 -51.91
N ILE A 198 -13.63 18.96 -51.76
CA ILE A 198 -13.79 18.27 -50.46
C ILE A 198 -12.52 17.53 -50.01
N THR A 199 -11.53 17.43 -50.91
CA THR A 199 -10.28 16.68 -50.74
C THR A 199 -9.52 17.02 -49.46
N PRO A 200 -9.32 18.30 -49.06
CA PRO A 200 -8.63 18.62 -47.81
C PRO A 200 -9.42 18.14 -46.58
N LEU A 201 -10.76 18.20 -46.61
CA LEU A 201 -11.60 17.75 -45.51
C LEU A 201 -11.51 16.22 -45.31
N VAL A 202 -11.50 15.47 -46.42
CA VAL A 202 -11.33 14.01 -46.41
C VAL A 202 -9.95 13.63 -45.88
N ILE A 203 -8.88 14.30 -46.35
CA ILE A 203 -7.52 14.06 -45.86
C ILE A 203 -7.41 14.37 -44.36
N LEU A 204 -8.04 15.44 -43.88
CA LEU A 204 -8.08 15.81 -42.46
C LEU A 204 -8.82 14.75 -41.62
N GLY A 205 -9.92 14.20 -42.13
CA GLY A 205 -10.66 13.10 -41.49
C GLY A 205 -9.82 11.82 -41.39
N VAL A 206 -9.09 11.46 -42.45
CA VAL A 206 -8.17 10.31 -42.45
C VAL A 206 -7.00 10.53 -41.47
N LEU A 207 -6.39 11.72 -41.46
CA LEU A 207 -5.34 12.08 -40.51
C LEU A 207 -5.81 12.01 -39.05
N PHE A 208 -7.03 12.49 -38.78
CA PHE A 208 -7.62 12.43 -37.44
C PHE A 208 -7.81 10.97 -36.98
N LEU A 209 -8.37 10.13 -37.86
CA LEU A 209 -8.59 8.71 -37.58
C LEU A 209 -7.25 7.98 -37.36
N GLU A 210 -6.24 8.28 -38.17
CA GLU A 210 -4.92 7.65 -38.09
C GLU A 210 -4.15 8.02 -36.80
N ILE A 211 -4.20 9.29 -36.38
CA ILE A 211 -3.47 9.78 -35.18
C ILE A 211 -4.12 9.31 -33.87
N PHE A 212 -5.45 9.24 -33.81
CA PHE A 212 -6.17 8.89 -32.58
C PHE A 212 -6.34 7.38 -32.40
N PHE A 213 -6.76 6.64 -33.44
CA PHE A 213 -7.12 5.23 -33.31
C PHE A 213 -5.95 4.26 -33.46
N LEU A 214 -4.86 4.62 -34.15
CA LEU A 214 -3.79 3.68 -34.48
C LEU A 214 -2.49 3.91 -33.67
N ARG A 215 -2.59 3.80 -32.32
CA ARG A 215 -1.45 3.88 -31.35
C ARG A 215 -0.25 3.00 -31.73
N ARG A 216 -0.48 1.92 -32.47
CA ARG A 216 0.50 0.88 -32.83
C ARG A 216 1.06 1.04 -34.25
N TRP A 217 0.57 1.97 -35.06
CA TRP A 217 1.00 2.11 -36.46
C TRP A 217 2.49 2.42 -36.58
N CYS A 218 3.00 3.41 -35.84
CA CYS A 218 4.42 3.78 -35.85
C CYS A 218 5.38 2.68 -35.35
N GLN A 219 4.89 1.74 -34.52
CA GLN A 219 5.69 0.66 -33.94
C GLN A 219 5.70 -0.61 -34.80
N PHE A 220 4.60 -0.89 -35.51
CA PHE A 220 4.39 -2.18 -36.18
C PHE A 220 4.17 -2.08 -37.69
N ILE A 221 3.66 -0.95 -38.20
CA ILE A 221 3.21 -0.77 -39.59
C ILE A 221 4.06 0.29 -40.32
N CYS A 222 4.76 1.17 -39.61
CA CYS A 222 5.53 2.24 -40.23
C CYS A 222 6.92 1.76 -40.74
N PRO A 223 7.19 1.81 -42.05
CA PRO A 223 8.49 1.47 -42.65
C PRO A 223 9.58 2.48 -42.25
N ILE A 224 9.22 3.74 -41.96
CA ILE A 224 10.16 4.73 -41.40
C ILE A 224 10.61 4.29 -40.00
N GLY A 225 9.67 3.81 -39.18
CA GLY A 225 9.97 3.26 -37.87
C GLY A 225 10.91 2.05 -37.95
N ALA A 226 10.69 1.17 -38.93
CA ALA A 226 11.53 0.00 -39.20
C ALA A 226 12.94 0.39 -39.65
N PHE A 227 13.05 1.31 -40.61
CA PHE A 227 14.33 1.81 -41.14
C PHE A 227 15.17 2.49 -40.05
N ILE A 228 14.58 3.39 -39.26
CA ILE A 228 15.28 4.04 -38.15
C ILE A 228 15.71 3.00 -37.10
N SER A 229 14.88 1.99 -36.81
CA SER A 229 15.25 0.91 -35.88
C SER A 229 16.41 0.06 -36.40
N LEU A 230 16.51 -0.14 -37.72
CA LEU A 230 17.62 -0.86 -38.36
C LEU A 230 18.92 -0.08 -38.21
N VAL A 231 18.92 1.19 -38.63
CA VAL A 231 20.09 2.08 -38.61
C VAL A 231 20.53 2.39 -37.17
N SER A 232 19.56 2.56 -36.26
CA SER A 232 19.83 2.82 -34.83
C SER A 232 20.47 1.64 -34.09
N ARG A 233 20.64 0.46 -34.70
CA ARG A 233 21.47 -0.62 -34.13
C ARG A 233 22.94 -0.23 -34.04
N LEU A 234 23.40 0.65 -34.92
CA LEU A 234 24.75 1.20 -34.91
C LEU A 234 24.92 2.33 -33.88
N ASN A 235 23.84 2.80 -33.27
CA ASN A 235 23.87 3.86 -32.28
C ASN A 235 24.41 3.35 -30.94
N LYS A 236 25.65 3.74 -30.61
CA LYS A 236 26.26 3.53 -29.29
C LYS A 236 26.19 4.77 -28.40
N THR A 237 25.80 5.91 -28.97
CA THR A 237 25.82 7.21 -28.30
C THR A 237 24.47 7.54 -27.65
N PHE A 238 24.49 8.09 -26.44
CA PHE A 238 23.30 8.49 -25.66
C PHE A 238 22.38 7.33 -25.21
N VAL A 239 22.92 6.12 -25.06
CA VAL A 239 22.22 4.97 -24.46
C VAL A 239 22.23 5.10 -22.92
N PRO A 240 21.13 4.82 -22.21
CA PRO A 240 21.12 4.83 -20.74
C PRO A 240 22.07 3.79 -20.17
N LYS A 241 22.87 4.18 -19.18
CA LYS A 241 23.74 3.28 -18.42
C LYS A 241 23.17 3.07 -17.02
N VAL A 242 23.16 1.82 -16.55
CA VAL A 242 22.78 1.46 -15.18
C VAL A 242 24.05 1.32 -14.35
N ASP A 243 24.07 1.98 -13.21
CA ASP A 243 25.10 1.81 -12.18
C ASP A 243 24.71 0.64 -11.28
N ASP A 244 25.39 -0.50 -11.45
CA ASP A 244 25.11 -1.72 -10.71
C ASP A 244 25.38 -1.58 -9.22
N GLN A 245 26.26 -0.66 -8.79
CA GLN A 245 26.49 -0.39 -7.37
C GLN A 245 25.29 0.29 -6.70
N LYS A 246 24.41 0.94 -7.47
CA LYS A 246 23.20 1.59 -6.96
C LYS A 246 21.91 0.82 -7.28
N CYS A 247 21.95 -0.08 -8.26
CA CYS A 247 20.76 -0.74 -8.78
C CYS A 247 20.20 -1.76 -7.77
N LEU A 248 18.96 -1.55 -7.30
CA LEU A 248 18.28 -2.48 -6.37
C LEU A 248 18.22 -3.93 -6.90
N ARG A 249 18.13 -4.11 -8.22
CA ARG A 249 18.14 -5.46 -8.81
C ARG A 249 19.50 -6.14 -8.70
N ALA A 250 20.61 -5.40 -8.70
CA ALA A 250 21.96 -5.98 -8.54
C ALA A 250 22.12 -6.64 -7.15
N PHE A 251 21.36 -6.17 -6.16
CA PHE A 251 21.26 -6.74 -4.82
C PHE A 251 20.16 -7.82 -4.67
N GLY A 252 19.66 -8.40 -5.77
CA GLY A 252 18.68 -9.51 -5.73
C GLY A 252 17.20 -9.12 -5.58
N LEU A 253 16.86 -7.82 -5.53
CA LEU A 253 15.47 -7.37 -5.39
C LEU A 253 14.71 -7.29 -6.74
N ASN A 254 13.44 -7.69 -6.77
CA ASN A 254 12.60 -7.65 -7.98
C ASN A 254 11.96 -6.26 -8.24
N CYS A 255 12.78 -5.26 -8.57
CA CYS A 255 12.33 -3.88 -8.82
C CYS A 255 11.92 -3.64 -10.29
N GLN A 256 10.63 -3.45 -10.62
CA GLN A 256 10.16 -3.26 -12.02
C GLN A 256 9.95 -1.78 -12.47
N VAL A 257 10.32 -0.82 -11.64
CA VAL A 257 9.96 0.60 -11.82
C VAL A 257 10.44 1.19 -13.15
N CYS A 258 11.70 0.97 -13.52
CA CYS A 258 12.25 1.50 -14.78
C CYS A 258 11.63 0.87 -16.03
N ARG A 259 11.28 -0.42 -15.97
CA ARG A 259 10.60 -1.16 -17.05
C ARG A 259 9.18 -0.67 -17.23
N ASN A 260 8.43 -0.53 -16.13
CA ASN A 260 7.06 -0.02 -16.13
C ASN A 260 6.99 1.45 -16.58
N ALA A 261 8.04 2.22 -16.26
CA ALA A 261 8.18 3.59 -16.72
C ALA A 261 8.49 3.73 -18.21
N CYS A 262 9.03 2.69 -18.84
CA CYS A 262 9.50 2.71 -20.22
C CYS A 262 8.31 2.51 -21.19
N PRO A 263 8.01 3.47 -22.09
CA PRO A 263 6.94 3.31 -23.09
C PRO A 263 7.14 2.12 -24.02
N GLU A 264 8.39 1.69 -24.19
CA GLU A 264 8.79 0.56 -25.04
C GLU A 264 8.97 -0.74 -24.23
N GLY A 265 8.81 -0.70 -22.90
CA GLY A 265 8.97 -1.87 -22.03
C GLY A 265 10.39 -2.42 -21.91
N ILE A 266 11.40 -1.64 -22.31
CA ILE A 266 12.83 -2.03 -22.29
C ILE A 266 13.26 -2.37 -20.87
N ASP A 267 13.93 -3.52 -20.71
CA ASP A 267 14.56 -3.92 -19.46
C ASP A 267 16.04 -3.54 -19.47
N LEU A 268 16.44 -2.63 -18.60
CA LEU A 268 17.79 -2.09 -18.55
C LEU A 268 18.81 -2.97 -17.80
N LYS A 269 18.37 -4.07 -17.14
CA LYS A 269 19.25 -4.91 -16.31
C LYS A 269 19.76 -6.16 -17.04
N LYS A 270 19.05 -6.65 -18.05
CA LYS A 270 19.65 -7.60 -18.99
C LYS A 270 20.67 -6.82 -19.80
N THR A 271 21.88 -7.33 -19.96
CA THR A 271 22.92 -6.75 -20.84
C THR A 271 22.24 -6.36 -22.14
N VAL A 272 22.00 -5.05 -22.35
CA VAL A 272 21.01 -4.61 -23.33
C VAL A 272 21.44 -5.12 -24.69
N PRO A 273 20.72 -6.08 -25.31
CA PRO A 273 21.06 -6.52 -26.65
C PRO A 273 20.96 -5.31 -27.57
N SER A 274 21.79 -5.23 -28.61
CA SER A 274 21.75 -4.14 -29.61
C SER A 274 20.36 -3.92 -30.23
N THR A 275 19.49 -4.93 -30.14
CA THR A 275 18.09 -4.92 -30.56
C THR A 275 17.13 -4.22 -29.60
N GLU A 276 17.42 -4.18 -28.29
CA GLU A 276 16.58 -3.45 -27.31
C GLU A 276 17.05 -2.00 -27.13
N SER A 277 18.35 -1.74 -27.22
CA SER A 277 18.90 -0.37 -27.16
C SER A 277 18.47 0.48 -28.35
N SER A 278 18.38 -0.13 -29.54
CA SER A 278 17.88 0.52 -30.78
C SER A 278 16.42 0.93 -30.71
N ARG A 279 15.64 0.40 -29.75
CA ARG A 279 14.25 0.82 -29.48
C ARG A 279 14.15 1.96 -28.49
N CYS A 280 15.22 2.33 -27.80
CA CYS A 280 15.20 3.38 -26.79
C CYS A 280 14.87 4.76 -27.40
N LEU A 281 13.78 5.37 -26.95
CA LEU A 281 13.34 6.71 -27.38
C LEU A 281 14.12 7.86 -26.71
N LYS A 282 15.05 7.55 -25.80
CA LYS A 282 15.85 8.54 -25.04
C LYS A 282 14.98 9.61 -24.35
N CYS A 283 13.80 9.19 -23.86
CA CYS A 283 12.83 10.08 -23.22
C CYS A 283 13.18 10.43 -21.76
N GLY A 284 14.07 9.67 -21.13
CA GLY A 284 14.50 9.86 -19.74
C GLY A 284 13.49 9.42 -18.67
N ALA A 285 12.33 8.86 -19.04
CA ALA A 285 11.28 8.47 -18.08
C ALA A 285 11.76 7.42 -17.06
N CYS A 286 12.60 6.47 -17.50
CA CYS A 286 13.20 5.46 -16.63
C CYS A 286 14.13 6.06 -15.58
N ALA A 287 14.95 7.05 -15.95
CA ALA A 287 15.85 7.74 -15.02
C ALA A 287 15.07 8.61 -14.02
N GLN A 288 14.01 9.28 -14.48
CA GLN A 288 13.17 10.13 -13.61
C GLN A 288 12.39 9.36 -12.56
N ARG A 289 11.95 8.13 -12.88
CA ARG A 289 11.20 7.27 -11.95
C ARG A 289 12.11 6.33 -11.15
N CYS A 290 13.42 6.36 -11.36
CA CYS A 290 14.35 5.49 -10.63
C CYS A 290 14.46 5.96 -9.16
N PRO A 291 14.07 5.13 -8.17
CA PRO A 291 14.04 5.55 -6.75
C PRO A 291 15.44 5.79 -6.16
N VAL A 292 16.45 5.14 -6.73
CA VAL A 292 17.85 5.17 -6.28
C VAL A 292 18.76 5.92 -7.24
N SER A 293 18.20 6.58 -8.26
CA SER A 293 18.94 7.32 -9.30
C SER A 293 20.10 6.51 -9.93
N ALA A 294 19.92 5.21 -10.12
CA ALA A 294 20.93 4.31 -10.69
C ALA A 294 21.09 4.45 -12.22
N ILE A 295 20.24 5.23 -12.90
CA ILE A 295 20.22 5.34 -14.37
C ILE A 295 20.77 6.70 -14.81
N SER A 296 21.76 6.70 -15.69
CA SER A 296 22.39 7.91 -16.20
C SER A 296 22.37 7.99 -17.74
N PHE A 297 22.35 9.21 -18.27
CA PHE A 297 22.45 9.51 -19.70
C PHE A 297 23.70 10.39 -19.95
N PRO A 298 24.54 10.10 -20.97
CA PRO A 298 25.84 10.77 -21.17
C PRO A 298 25.82 12.30 -21.38
N PHE A 299 24.74 12.89 -21.90
CA PHE A 299 24.70 14.32 -22.29
C PHE A 299 23.58 15.11 -21.62
N LEU A 300 22.66 14.42 -20.94
CA LEU A 300 21.75 15.07 -20.01
C LEU A 300 22.55 15.28 -18.74
N LYS A 301 23.27 16.43 -18.68
CA LYS A 301 23.91 16.94 -17.46
C LYS A 301 22.97 16.65 -16.31
N LYS A 302 23.46 15.89 -15.30
CA LYS A 302 22.75 15.46 -14.08
C LYS A 302 21.50 16.31 -13.92
N SER A 303 20.35 15.83 -14.38
CA SER A 303 19.19 16.71 -14.35
C SER A 303 18.99 16.99 -12.86
N LYS A 304 19.06 18.26 -12.47
CA LYS A 304 18.41 18.75 -11.26
C LYS A 304 16.91 18.46 -11.41
N CYS A 305 16.52 17.20 -11.29
CA CYS A 305 15.19 16.80 -10.86
C CYS A 305 15.34 16.59 -9.35
N ALA A 306 14.96 17.52 -8.47
CA ALA A 306 14.40 18.83 -8.69
C ALA A 306 14.73 19.75 -7.50
N GLU A 307 15.21 20.97 -7.76
CA GLU A 307 15.19 22.08 -6.79
C GLU A 307 13.81 22.78 -6.80
N GLY A 308 12.72 22.02 -6.96
CA GLY A 308 11.39 22.58 -7.00
C GLY A 308 10.32 21.53 -7.23
N LYS A 309 9.61 21.18 -6.16
CA LYS A 309 8.46 20.25 -6.09
C LYS A 309 8.76 18.77 -6.37
N THR A 310 9.90 18.26 -5.92
CA THR A 310 9.96 16.90 -5.37
C THR A 310 10.46 17.05 -3.94
N THR A 311 9.71 16.51 -2.99
CA THR A 311 10.05 16.47 -1.57
C THR A 311 11.49 15.99 -1.42
N ASN A 312 12.31 16.79 -0.72
CA ASN A 312 13.72 16.53 -0.43
C ASN A 312 13.90 15.14 0.17
N VAL A 313 14.26 14.15 -0.65
CA VAL A 313 14.87 12.91 -0.15
C VAL A 313 16.36 13.05 -0.41
N VAL A 314 17.04 13.65 0.57
CA VAL A 314 18.50 13.73 0.62
C VAL A 314 18.99 12.34 1.01
N TYR A 315 19.26 11.46 0.03
CA TYR A 315 20.08 10.29 0.29
C TYR A 315 21.52 10.76 0.47
N LEU A 316 21.93 10.90 1.73
CA LEU A 316 23.32 11.11 2.10
C LEU A 316 24.15 9.96 1.57
N LYS A 317 25.29 10.33 1.00
CA LYS A 317 26.26 9.53 0.26
C LYS A 317 27.11 8.64 1.19
N GLU A 318 26.57 8.19 2.30
CA GLU A 318 27.27 7.36 3.28
C GLU A 318 26.59 5.98 3.34
N ARG A 319 27.43 4.94 3.38
CA ARG A 319 27.06 3.53 3.62
C ARG A 319 25.87 3.47 4.56
N PHE A 320 24.81 2.71 4.21
CA PHE A 320 23.62 2.45 5.03
C PHE A 320 23.88 2.76 6.51
N PRO A 321 23.60 3.99 6.98
CA PRO A 321 23.95 4.32 8.35
C PRO A 321 23.13 3.39 9.26
N GLY A 322 23.70 3.04 10.41
CA GLY A 322 22.93 2.44 11.49
C GLY A 322 21.66 3.27 11.74
N GLY A 323 20.61 2.64 12.26
CA GLY A 323 19.34 3.34 12.52
C GLY A 323 19.55 4.67 13.22
N ALA A 324 18.73 5.68 12.89
CA ALA A 324 18.91 7.01 13.48
C ALA A 324 18.87 6.90 15.01
N ALA A 325 19.71 7.69 15.70
CA ALA A 325 19.73 7.69 17.16
C ALA A 325 18.36 8.16 17.69
N THR A 326 17.73 7.33 18.51
CA THR A 326 16.58 7.72 19.33
C THR A 326 17.08 8.54 20.52
N GLU A 327 16.32 9.56 20.90
CA GLU A 327 16.49 10.15 22.23
C GLU A 327 15.81 9.19 23.22
N GLN A 328 16.61 8.47 24.01
CA GLN A 328 16.09 7.67 25.11
C GLN A 328 16.07 8.54 26.37
N SER A 329 14.90 8.71 26.97
CA SER A 329 14.83 9.17 28.35
C SER A 329 15.56 8.14 29.24
N VAL A 330 16.60 8.55 29.95
CA VAL A 330 17.28 7.70 30.94
C VAL A 330 16.32 7.50 32.11
N VAL A 331 15.47 6.48 32.03
CA VAL A 331 14.57 6.09 33.10
C VAL A 331 15.34 5.15 34.03
N SER A 332 15.37 5.48 35.33
CA SER A 332 16.06 4.66 36.33
C SER A 332 15.45 3.24 36.39
N LYS A 333 16.25 2.24 36.78
CA LYS A 333 15.78 0.84 36.91
C LYS A 333 14.57 0.68 37.83
N ALA A 334 14.36 1.61 38.77
CA ALA A 334 13.27 1.61 39.74
C ALA A 334 12.05 2.45 39.30
N SER A 335 12.12 3.21 38.20
CA SER A 335 11.01 4.06 37.78
C SER A 335 9.94 3.28 36.99
N PHE A 336 8.69 3.66 37.22
CA PHE A 336 7.51 3.21 36.48
C PHE A 336 7.17 4.11 35.29
N ASP A 337 8.01 5.11 34.98
CA ASP A 337 7.83 5.98 33.83
C ASP A 337 8.04 5.18 32.52
N ALA A 338 7.17 5.40 31.55
CA ALA A 338 7.33 4.81 30.22
C ALA A 338 8.61 5.34 29.56
N PRO A 339 9.58 4.49 29.16
CA PRO A 339 10.66 4.90 28.30
C PRO A 339 10.06 5.36 26.98
N GLN A 340 10.25 6.63 26.64
CA GLN A 340 9.81 7.16 25.35
C GLN A 340 11.00 7.23 24.42
N GLU A 341 11.19 6.16 23.64
CA GLU A 341 12.03 6.23 22.44
C GLU A 341 11.32 7.12 21.42
N THR A 342 11.59 8.42 21.52
CA THR A 342 11.11 9.39 20.56
C THR A 342 12.27 9.89 19.71
N PHE A 343 11.93 10.36 18.52
CA PHE A 343 12.87 11.06 17.67
C PHE A 343 12.74 12.57 17.85
N SER A 344 13.87 13.27 17.76
CA SER A 344 13.84 14.67 17.35
C SER A 344 13.27 14.77 15.92
N LEU A 345 12.77 15.95 15.51
CA LEU A 345 12.27 16.14 14.14
C LEU A 345 13.34 15.77 13.11
N LYS A 346 14.60 16.14 13.37
CA LYS A 346 15.75 15.81 12.52
C LYS A 346 15.93 14.31 12.38
N ASN A 347 15.96 13.57 13.50
CA ASN A 347 16.17 12.12 13.47
C ASN A 347 14.96 11.38 12.87
N ALA A 348 13.75 11.89 13.06
CA ALA A 348 12.55 11.34 12.44
C ALA A 348 12.60 11.47 10.91
N ILE A 349 13.03 12.64 10.39
CA ILE A 349 13.23 12.86 8.96
C ILE A 349 14.31 11.91 8.42
N LEU A 350 15.45 11.78 9.12
CA LEU A 350 16.54 10.89 8.71
C LEU A 350 16.10 9.42 8.66
N GLU A 351 15.46 8.93 9.72
CA GLU A 351 15.01 7.54 9.79
C GLU A 351 13.92 7.25 8.76
N SER A 352 12.93 8.13 8.61
CA SER A 352 11.87 7.96 7.60
C SER A 352 12.40 8.04 6.16
N SER A 353 13.47 8.79 5.90
CA SER A 353 14.12 8.88 4.58
C SER A 353 14.82 7.58 4.17
N ARG A 354 15.11 6.68 5.10
CA ARG A 354 15.63 5.33 4.77
C ARG A 354 14.56 4.46 4.10
N CYS A 355 13.27 4.77 4.25
CA CYS A 355 12.16 3.96 3.72
C CYS A 355 12.15 3.90 2.18
N ILE A 356 12.21 2.69 1.62
CA ILE A 356 12.15 2.45 0.17
C ILE A 356 10.73 2.37 -0.42
N GLN A 357 9.70 2.64 0.39
CA GLN A 357 8.30 2.70 -0.05
C GLN A 357 7.76 1.40 -0.70
N CYS A 358 8.20 0.23 -0.22
CA CYS A 358 7.84 -1.07 -0.79
C CYS A 358 6.44 -1.60 -0.38
N GLY A 359 5.85 -1.10 0.71
CA GLY A 359 4.53 -1.51 1.20
C GLY A 359 4.49 -2.82 2.01
N ALA A 360 5.60 -3.57 2.15
CA ALA A 360 5.62 -4.84 2.91
C ALA A 360 5.14 -4.67 4.37
N CYS A 361 5.54 -3.58 5.01
CA CYS A 361 5.11 -3.24 6.37
C CYS A 361 3.60 -2.94 6.49
N VAL A 362 2.99 -2.38 5.44
CA VAL A 362 1.54 -2.11 5.38
C VAL A 362 0.78 -3.43 5.33
N LYS A 363 1.22 -4.36 4.47
CA LYS A 363 0.61 -5.69 4.34
C LYS A 363 0.74 -6.54 5.61
N ALA A 364 1.87 -6.41 6.32
CA ALA A 364 2.09 -7.13 7.57
C ALA A 364 1.37 -6.52 8.79
N CYS A 365 0.87 -5.29 8.68
CA CYS A 365 0.13 -4.64 9.76
C CYS A 365 -1.33 -5.12 9.74
N PRO A 366 -1.88 -5.71 10.82
CA PRO A 366 -3.27 -6.15 10.83
C PRO A 366 -4.25 -5.03 10.48
N GLN A 367 -4.03 -3.82 11.01
CA GLN A 367 -4.86 -2.64 10.72
C GLN A 367 -4.69 -2.08 9.29
N HIS A 368 -3.77 -2.61 8.48
CA HIS A 368 -3.42 -2.08 7.16
C HIS A 368 -3.12 -0.57 7.20
N ASN A 369 -2.40 -0.14 8.24
CA ASN A 369 -2.09 1.27 8.45
C ASN A 369 -1.31 1.83 7.24
N PRO A 370 -1.50 3.11 6.86
CA PRO A 370 -0.84 3.73 5.72
C PRO A 370 0.61 4.12 6.06
N ILE A 371 1.42 3.13 6.45
CA ILE A 371 2.78 3.32 6.98
C ILE A 371 3.64 4.05 5.95
N THR A 372 3.57 3.65 4.68
CA THR A 372 4.34 4.26 3.59
C THR A 372 4.05 5.75 3.43
N GLU A 373 2.79 6.15 3.48
CA GLU A 373 2.32 7.53 3.35
C GLU A 373 2.73 8.35 4.57
N VAL A 374 2.62 7.77 5.76
CA VAL A 374 3.05 8.40 7.02
C VAL A 374 4.56 8.66 6.97
N LEU A 375 5.36 7.65 6.64
CA LEU A 375 6.82 7.80 6.55
C LEU A 375 7.22 8.80 5.47
N ARG A 376 6.54 8.81 4.32
CA ARG A 376 6.75 9.80 3.26
C ARG A 376 6.46 11.23 3.76
N SER A 377 5.40 11.40 4.54
CA SER A 377 5.02 12.69 5.12
C SER A 377 6.04 13.16 6.17
N ILE A 378 6.54 12.26 7.02
CA ILE A 378 7.60 12.56 7.99
C ILE A 378 8.89 12.94 7.26
N ALA A 379 9.30 12.19 6.23
CA ALA A 379 10.51 12.47 5.46
C ALA A 379 10.43 13.83 4.75
N ALA A 380 9.23 14.26 4.34
CA ALA A 380 8.97 15.59 3.79
C ALA A 380 8.92 16.71 4.84
N GLY A 381 9.04 16.39 6.14
CA GLY A 381 8.89 17.33 7.25
C GLY A 381 7.44 17.67 7.60
N ASP A 382 6.45 17.10 6.90
CA ASP A 382 5.03 17.36 7.13
C ASP A 382 4.47 16.46 8.24
N THR A 383 4.84 16.81 9.47
CA THR A 383 4.36 16.14 10.69
C THR A 383 2.85 16.21 10.88
N LYS A 384 2.19 17.25 10.33
CA LYS A 384 0.74 17.43 10.45
C LYS A 384 -0.01 16.45 9.55
N ALA A 385 0.43 16.28 8.31
CA ALA A 385 -0.12 15.28 7.40
C ALA A 385 0.11 13.86 7.93
N ALA A 386 1.32 13.56 8.43
CA ALA A 386 1.64 12.28 9.06
C ALA A 386 0.70 11.96 10.23
N GLY A 387 0.51 12.92 11.15
CA GLY A 387 -0.43 12.80 12.26
C GLY A 387 -1.87 12.56 11.79
N LYS A 388 -2.36 13.32 10.81
CA LYS A 388 -3.72 13.15 10.28
C LYS A 388 -3.97 11.75 9.69
N LEU A 389 -2.98 11.16 9.01
CA LEU A 389 -3.07 9.81 8.44
C LEU A 389 -3.12 8.72 9.53
N LEU A 390 -2.34 8.88 10.60
CA LEU A 390 -2.31 7.96 11.73
C LEU A 390 -3.55 8.05 12.61
N MET A 391 -4.14 9.24 12.73
CA MET A 391 -5.29 9.53 13.61
C MET A 391 -6.63 9.41 12.88
N GLN A 392 -6.69 8.66 11.80
CA GLN A 392 -7.95 8.29 11.15
C GLN A 392 -8.78 7.40 12.08
N SER A 393 -10.10 7.40 11.88
CA SER A 393 -11.04 6.70 12.77
C SER A 393 -10.74 5.21 12.89
N GLY A 394 -10.86 4.70 14.11
CA GLY A 394 -10.58 3.31 14.47
C GLY A 394 -9.11 3.01 14.70
N LYS A 395 -8.21 4.00 14.68
CA LYS A 395 -6.77 3.81 14.88
C LYS A 395 -6.31 4.36 16.22
N MET A 396 -5.37 3.64 16.84
CA MET A 396 -4.74 4.02 18.11
C MET A 396 -3.21 3.90 18.00
N PRO A 397 -2.57 4.72 17.14
CA PRO A 397 -1.14 4.66 16.89
C PRO A 397 -0.31 4.84 18.17
N GLU A 398 -0.78 5.62 19.15
CA GLU A 398 -0.14 5.81 20.45
C GLU A 398 -0.07 4.53 21.28
N LEU A 399 -1.02 3.61 21.11
CA LEU A 399 -0.99 2.30 21.76
C LEU A 399 -0.09 1.36 20.95
N CYS A 400 -0.33 1.28 19.64
CA CYS A 400 0.38 0.34 18.76
C CYS A 400 1.88 0.62 18.67
N SER A 401 2.30 1.89 18.71
CA SER A 401 3.73 2.24 18.67
C SER A 401 4.50 1.77 19.90
N GLN A 402 3.81 1.57 21.03
CA GLN A 402 4.43 1.16 22.30
C GLN A 402 4.28 -0.35 22.54
N LEU A 403 3.19 -0.95 22.07
CA LEU A 403 2.80 -2.33 22.45
C LEU A 403 2.90 -3.36 21.32
N CYS A 404 2.98 -2.94 20.06
CA CYS A 404 3.14 -3.93 18.99
C CYS A 404 4.51 -4.61 19.12
N PRO A 405 4.59 -5.94 18.93
CA PRO A 405 5.87 -6.66 18.87
C PRO A 405 6.64 -6.27 17.60
N LYS A 406 7.85 -5.73 17.77
CA LYS A 406 8.72 -5.28 16.66
C LYS A 406 9.12 -6.46 15.74
N ASP A 407 9.19 -7.66 16.30
CA ASP A 407 9.66 -8.89 15.67
C ASP A 407 8.56 -9.71 14.95
N LYS A 408 7.28 -9.29 15.00
CA LYS A 408 6.18 -10.07 14.39
C LYS A 408 5.42 -9.38 13.26
N PHE A 409 5.42 -8.05 13.19
CA PHE A 409 4.59 -7.29 12.24
C PHE A 409 5.42 -6.39 11.31
N CYS A 410 5.13 -5.09 11.33
CA CYS A 410 5.56 -4.14 10.31
C CYS A 410 7.09 -3.97 10.22
N MET A 411 7.81 -4.01 11.36
CA MET A 411 9.27 -3.90 11.39
C MET A 411 9.94 -5.21 10.95
N ALA A 412 9.43 -6.37 11.38
CA ALA A 412 9.89 -7.69 10.94
C ALA A 412 9.71 -7.91 9.43
N ALA A 413 8.62 -7.40 8.85
CA ALA A 413 8.37 -7.45 7.41
C ALA A 413 9.19 -6.42 6.61
N CYS A 414 9.99 -5.58 7.25
CA CYS A 414 10.78 -4.56 6.55
C CYS A 414 11.94 -5.21 5.79
N PRO A 415 12.02 -5.10 4.46
CA PRO A 415 13.07 -5.75 3.68
C PRO A 415 14.48 -5.20 3.98
N LEU A 416 14.57 -3.99 4.54
CA LEU A 416 15.86 -3.43 4.98
C LEU A 416 16.46 -4.20 6.15
N GLY A 417 15.66 -4.94 6.92
CA GLY A 417 16.13 -5.81 8.00
C GLY A 417 17.07 -6.92 7.53
N ASN A 418 16.98 -7.33 6.26
CA ASN A 418 17.87 -8.35 5.68
C ASN A 418 19.25 -7.80 5.30
N PHE A 419 19.38 -6.48 5.17
CA PHE A 419 20.61 -5.83 4.70
C PHE A 419 21.25 -4.93 5.77
N SER A 420 20.44 -4.42 6.69
CA SER A 420 20.79 -3.45 7.73
C SER A 420 19.75 -3.50 8.85
N VAL A 421 19.70 -2.47 9.71
CA VAL A 421 18.62 -2.34 10.70
C VAL A 421 17.29 -2.03 9.97
N PRO A 422 16.15 -2.67 10.33
CA PRO A 422 14.85 -2.28 9.77
C PRO A 422 14.50 -0.83 10.10
N ILE A 423 13.52 -0.26 9.39
CA ILE A 423 13.00 1.07 9.76
C ILE A 423 12.35 0.98 11.14
N ASN A 424 12.69 1.89 12.05
CA ASN A 424 12.02 2.01 13.35
C ASN A 424 10.64 2.65 13.20
N ILE A 425 9.70 1.88 12.63
CA ILE A 425 8.33 2.32 12.34
C ILE A 425 7.62 2.70 13.63
N HIS A 426 7.87 1.99 14.74
CA HIS A 426 7.22 2.24 16.02
C HIS A 426 7.57 3.61 16.58
N ALA A 427 8.86 3.96 16.65
CA ALA A 427 9.29 5.29 17.11
C ALA A 427 8.80 6.43 16.19
N LEU A 428 8.73 6.20 14.87
CA LEU A 428 8.18 7.17 13.91
C LEU A 428 6.67 7.37 14.08
N MET A 429 5.92 6.29 14.33
CA MET A 429 4.50 6.36 14.65
C MET A 429 4.26 7.07 15.97
N TYR A 430 5.07 6.77 16.99
CA TYR A 430 5.00 7.48 18.27
C TYR A 430 5.28 8.98 18.09
N PHE A 431 6.36 9.32 17.38
CA PHE A 431 6.76 10.69 17.05
C PHE A 431 5.63 11.50 16.38
N ALA A 432 4.94 10.90 15.40
CA ALA A 432 3.90 11.59 14.64
C ALA A 432 2.55 11.63 15.41
N SER A 433 2.18 10.56 16.11
CA SER A 433 0.93 10.49 16.88
C SER A 433 0.96 11.38 18.13
N SER A 434 2.06 11.37 18.89
CA SER A 434 2.26 12.26 20.05
C SER A 434 2.09 13.72 19.65
N ARG A 435 2.82 14.19 18.63
CA ARG A 435 2.71 15.57 18.10
C ARG A 435 1.31 15.92 17.63
N ALA A 436 0.57 14.96 17.05
CA ALA A 436 -0.81 15.19 16.65
C ALA A 436 -1.69 15.43 17.89
N LEU A 437 -1.59 14.56 18.89
CA LEU A 437 -2.33 14.68 20.15
C LEU A 437 -1.97 15.98 20.90
N ASP A 438 -0.68 16.29 21.03
CA ASP A 438 -0.17 17.44 21.78
C ASP A 438 -0.60 18.77 21.16
N ARG A 439 -0.72 18.82 19.82
CA ARG A 439 -1.26 19.98 19.08
C ARG A 439 -2.79 20.07 19.10
N GLY A 440 -3.45 19.25 19.91
CA GLY A 440 -4.90 19.24 20.04
C GLY A 440 -5.60 18.75 18.78
N TYR A 441 -5.11 17.67 18.16
CA TYR A 441 -5.80 17.01 17.04
C TYR A 441 -7.29 16.85 17.35
N ARG A 442 -8.14 17.14 16.35
CA ARG A 442 -9.58 17.01 16.46
C ARG A 442 -10.04 15.95 15.47
N ILE A 443 -10.82 14.99 15.93
CA ILE A 443 -11.54 14.08 15.04
C ILE A 443 -12.45 14.93 14.15
N SER A 444 -12.44 14.68 12.83
CA SER A 444 -13.36 15.34 11.91
C SER A 444 -14.79 14.97 12.31
N ARG A 445 -15.54 15.93 12.84
CA ARG A 445 -16.92 15.72 13.27
C ARG A 445 -17.76 15.33 12.05
N ALA A 446 -18.57 14.28 12.16
CA ALA A 446 -19.63 14.05 11.19
C ALA A 446 -20.53 15.30 11.18
N ARG A 447 -20.67 15.94 10.01
CA ARG A 447 -21.55 17.10 9.85
C ARG A 447 -23.00 16.65 10.07
N THR A 448 -23.51 16.99 11.24
CA THR A 448 -24.82 17.62 11.46
C THR A 448 -26.13 16.86 11.23
N LEU A 449 -26.17 15.53 11.24
CA LEU A 449 -27.39 14.77 11.58
C LEU A 449 -26.97 13.46 12.26
N GLU A 450 -27.22 13.31 13.56
CA GLU A 450 -27.09 11.99 14.18
C GLU A 450 -28.05 11.05 13.45
N LYS A 451 -27.51 10.00 12.81
CA LYS A 451 -28.37 9.01 12.17
C LYS A 451 -29.08 8.23 13.27
N SER A 452 -30.39 8.06 13.16
CA SER A 452 -31.06 6.87 13.66
C SER A 452 -30.62 5.74 12.72
N PRO A 453 -29.73 4.83 13.16
CA PRO A 453 -29.88 4.03 14.38
C PRO A 453 -28.79 4.22 15.46
N SER A 454 -29.03 3.71 16.66
CA SER A 454 -28.11 3.76 17.82
C SER A 454 -27.36 2.44 18.05
N VAL A 455 -26.14 2.50 18.60
CA VAL A 455 -25.30 1.32 18.86
C VAL A 455 -24.75 1.34 20.28
N ALA A 456 -24.91 0.23 21.00
CA ALA A 456 -24.23 -0.02 22.28
C ALA A 456 -22.93 -0.78 22.04
N VAL A 457 -21.85 -0.37 22.70
CA VAL A 457 -20.57 -1.09 22.74
C VAL A 457 -20.29 -1.46 24.20
N ILE A 458 -20.19 -2.74 24.49
CA ILE A 458 -19.94 -3.25 25.85
C ILE A 458 -18.46 -3.61 25.95
N GLY A 459 -17.73 -2.87 26.80
CA GLY A 459 -16.29 -2.93 26.97
C GLY A 459 -15.56 -1.79 26.25
N ALA A 460 -14.83 -0.98 27.01
CA ALA A 460 -14.01 0.13 26.51
C ALA A 460 -12.54 -0.26 26.31
N GLY A 461 -12.28 -1.52 25.96
CA GLY A 461 -10.96 -1.98 25.50
C GLY A 461 -10.62 -1.51 24.08
N PRO A 462 -9.43 -1.84 23.55
CA PRO A 462 -8.99 -1.40 22.22
C PRO A 462 -9.96 -1.78 21.08
N ALA A 463 -10.58 -2.96 21.15
CA ALA A 463 -11.57 -3.38 20.16
C ALA A 463 -12.85 -2.52 20.20
N GLY A 464 -13.43 -2.34 21.39
CA GLY A 464 -14.65 -1.55 21.58
C GLY A 464 -14.43 -0.09 21.23
N LEU A 465 -13.32 0.52 21.68
CA LEU A 465 -12.97 1.90 21.36
C LEU A 465 -12.73 2.11 19.85
N ALA A 466 -12.10 1.15 19.17
CA ALA A 466 -11.90 1.24 17.72
C ALA A 466 -13.22 1.17 16.97
N ALA A 467 -14.11 0.25 17.37
CA ALA A 467 -15.43 0.13 16.78
C ALA A 467 -16.28 1.39 17.02
N ALA A 468 -16.29 1.90 18.25
CA ALA A 468 -17.02 3.09 18.64
C ALA A 468 -16.58 4.31 17.82
N ASP A 469 -15.27 4.51 17.63
CA ASP A 469 -14.74 5.61 16.81
C ASP A 469 -15.13 5.48 15.33
N VAL A 470 -15.04 4.27 14.76
CA VAL A 470 -15.47 4.03 13.37
C VAL A 470 -16.97 4.29 13.19
N LEU A 471 -17.81 3.75 14.08
CA LEU A 471 -19.26 3.93 14.03
C LEU A 471 -19.65 5.40 14.23
N ARG A 472 -19.00 6.09 15.17
CA ARG A 472 -19.26 7.51 15.40
C ARG A 472 -18.87 8.35 14.19
N ALA A 473 -17.72 8.06 13.56
CA ALA A 473 -17.30 8.73 12.33
C ALA A 473 -18.27 8.52 11.16
N GLN A 474 -19.02 7.41 11.14
CA GLN A 474 -20.07 7.13 10.16
C GLN A 474 -21.41 7.82 10.47
N GLY A 475 -21.52 8.48 11.63
CA GLY A 475 -22.66 9.30 12.05
C GLY A 475 -23.66 8.60 12.98
N TYR A 476 -23.35 7.40 13.48
CA TYR A 476 -24.23 6.72 14.44
C TYR A 476 -24.16 7.34 15.84
N LYS A 477 -25.23 7.18 16.61
CA LYS A 477 -25.22 7.43 18.06
C LYS A 477 -24.58 6.21 18.75
N VAL A 478 -23.51 6.43 19.48
CA VAL A 478 -22.73 5.36 20.11
C VAL A 478 -22.63 5.58 21.61
N THR A 479 -23.05 4.58 22.38
CA THR A 479 -22.89 4.52 23.83
C THR A 479 -21.95 3.37 24.17
N VAL A 480 -20.90 3.65 24.95
CA VAL A 480 -19.93 2.66 25.41
C VAL A 480 -20.18 2.40 26.89
N TYR A 481 -20.47 1.15 27.24
CA TYR A 481 -20.64 0.68 28.62
C TYR A 481 -19.33 0.04 29.07
N GLU A 482 -18.81 0.48 30.21
CA GLU A 482 -17.56 -0.02 30.79
C GLU A 482 -17.73 -0.20 32.29
N ARG A 483 -17.35 -1.38 32.79
CA ARG A 483 -17.48 -1.72 34.21
C ARG A 483 -16.47 -0.95 35.06
N GLU A 484 -15.31 -0.66 34.48
CA GLU A 484 -14.24 0.04 35.19
C GLU A 484 -14.46 1.56 35.22
N LYS A 485 -13.73 2.24 36.11
CA LYS A 485 -13.81 3.69 36.29
C LYS A 485 -13.22 4.49 35.12
N GLU A 486 -12.43 3.84 34.26
CA GLU A 486 -11.74 4.46 33.13
C GLU A 486 -11.75 3.55 31.89
N ILE A 487 -11.58 4.16 30.72
CA ILE A 487 -11.49 3.42 29.46
C ILE A 487 -10.12 2.74 29.28
N GLY A 488 -10.04 1.80 28.34
CA GLY A 488 -8.79 1.22 27.85
C GLY A 488 -8.62 -0.27 28.16
N GLY A 489 -9.48 -0.85 29.00
CA GLY A 489 -9.40 -2.26 29.41
C GLY A 489 -7.99 -2.61 29.91
N LEU A 490 -7.44 -3.75 29.46
CA LEU A 490 -6.08 -4.16 29.83
C LEU A 490 -5.00 -3.11 29.51
N THR A 491 -5.18 -2.23 28.51
CA THR A 491 -4.19 -1.17 28.26
C THR A 491 -4.15 -0.13 29.38
N MET A 492 -5.25 0.09 30.08
CA MET A 492 -5.33 0.98 31.25
C MET A 492 -4.96 0.26 32.54
N PHE A 493 -5.43 -0.97 32.69
CA PHE A 493 -5.41 -1.65 33.99
C PHE A 493 -4.42 -2.80 34.13
N GLY A 494 -4.05 -3.47 33.04
CA GLY A 494 -3.15 -4.64 33.08
C GLY A 494 -1.73 -4.34 32.61
N ILE A 495 -1.57 -3.58 31.54
CA ILE A 495 -0.26 -3.26 30.96
C ILE A 495 0.45 -2.24 31.85
N PRO A 496 1.69 -2.46 32.32
CA PRO A 496 2.34 -1.52 33.23
C PRO A 496 2.62 -0.12 32.64
N ALA A 497 2.67 0.89 33.51
CA ALA A 497 2.96 2.27 33.12
C ALA A 497 4.33 2.44 32.44
N PHE A 498 5.32 1.61 32.80
CA PHE A 498 6.65 1.63 32.17
C PHE A 498 6.65 1.07 30.74
N LYS A 499 5.53 0.57 30.22
CA LYS A 499 5.37 0.20 28.80
C LYS A 499 4.46 1.14 28.05
N LEU A 500 3.48 1.71 28.74
CA LEU A 500 2.44 2.52 28.13
C LEU A 500 2.04 3.68 29.04
N SER A 501 2.23 4.90 28.54
CA SER A 501 1.72 6.10 29.19
C SER A 501 0.19 6.09 29.27
N LYS A 502 -0.34 6.04 30.49
CA LYS A 502 -1.79 6.06 30.79
C LYS A 502 -2.45 7.37 30.41
N GLU A 503 -1.72 8.47 30.51
CA GLU A 503 -2.18 9.80 30.09
C GLU A 503 -2.60 9.84 28.61
N ARG A 504 -1.95 9.06 27.74
CA ARG A 504 -2.31 8.97 26.33
C ARG A 504 -3.70 8.35 26.13
N ILE A 505 -4.08 7.36 26.95
CA ILE A 505 -5.43 6.78 26.95
C ILE A 505 -6.46 7.81 27.41
N LEU A 506 -6.17 8.54 28.50
CA LEU A 506 -7.05 9.60 29.02
C LEU A 506 -7.23 10.75 28.02
N THR A 507 -6.16 11.12 27.31
CA THR A 507 -6.23 12.11 26.23
C THR A 507 -7.14 11.63 25.11
N ARG A 508 -7.04 10.34 24.75
CA ARG A 508 -7.90 9.72 23.74
C ARG A 508 -9.36 9.68 24.17
N ARG A 509 -9.65 9.41 25.44
CA ARG A 509 -11.01 9.50 26.01
C ARG A 509 -11.65 10.85 25.74
N LYS A 510 -10.96 11.94 26.11
CA LYS A 510 -11.44 13.32 25.92
C LYS A 510 -11.68 13.64 24.44
N LEU A 511 -10.89 13.05 23.53
CA LEU A 511 -11.06 13.20 22.09
C LEU A 511 -12.35 12.50 21.61
N TYR A 512 -12.64 11.31 22.12
CA TYR A 512 -13.85 10.53 21.80
C TYR A 512 -15.13 11.15 22.39
N GLU A 513 -15.09 11.62 23.64
CA GLU A 513 -16.22 12.36 24.24
C GLU A 513 -16.55 13.60 23.40
N LYS A 514 -15.53 14.36 22.97
CA LYS A 514 -15.69 15.53 22.08
C LYS A 514 -16.22 15.17 20.69
N SER A 515 -15.99 13.95 20.20
CA SER A 515 -16.57 13.49 18.93
C SER A 515 -18.04 13.06 19.09
N GLY A 516 -18.52 12.91 20.33
CA GLY A 516 -19.89 12.57 20.70
C GLY A 516 -20.12 11.09 20.94
N ILE A 517 -19.09 10.35 21.37
CA ILE A 517 -19.24 9.02 21.97
C ILE A 517 -19.63 9.22 23.43
N ASP A 518 -20.72 8.59 23.86
CA ASP A 518 -21.15 8.59 25.26
C ASP A 518 -20.50 7.44 26.02
N PHE A 519 -19.95 7.71 27.20
CA PHE A 519 -19.26 6.72 28.03
C PHE A 519 -19.99 6.54 29.37
N GLN A 520 -20.56 5.35 29.56
CA GLN A 520 -21.17 4.90 30.80
C GLN A 520 -20.12 4.06 31.56
N LEU A 521 -19.28 4.74 32.33
CA LEU A 521 -18.20 4.13 33.12
C LEU A 521 -18.70 3.70 34.50
N GLY A 522 -18.04 2.71 35.11
CA GLY A 522 -18.53 2.10 36.35
C GLY A 522 -19.82 1.31 36.17
N TYR A 523 -20.22 1.04 34.93
CA TYR A 523 -21.44 0.34 34.57
C TYR A 523 -21.13 -1.13 34.33
N GLU A 524 -21.22 -1.92 35.40
CA GLU A 524 -21.16 -3.38 35.31
C GLU A 524 -22.55 -3.94 35.04
N ILE A 525 -22.69 -4.73 33.98
CA ILE A 525 -23.93 -5.44 33.67
C ILE A 525 -24.00 -6.65 34.59
N LYS A 526 -25.00 -6.71 35.47
CA LYS A 526 -25.05 -7.70 36.57
C LYS A 526 -26.00 -8.86 36.30
N SER A 527 -26.91 -8.74 35.34
CA SER A 527 -27.96 -9.73 35.09
C SER A 527 -28.34 -9.84 33.63
N ALA A 528 -28.88 -11.00 33.24
CA ALA A 528 -29.29 -11.26 31.86
C ALA A 528 -30.41 -10.32 31.41
N GLN A 529 -31.33 -9.97 32.32
CA GLN A 529 -32.43 -9.04 32.04
C GLN A 529 -31.91 -7.65 31.73
N GLU A 530 -30.90 -7.18 32.46
CA GLU A 530 -30.25 -5.90 32.21
C GLU A 530 -29.55 -5.88 30.85
N PHE A 531 -28.81 -6.94 30.52
CA PHE A 531 -28.18 -7.10 29.21
C PHE A 531 -29.22 -7.06 28.07
N LEU A 532 -30.30 -7.83 28.20
CA LEU A 532 -31.37 -7.86 27.20
C LEU A 532 -32.07 -6.50 27.07
N GLY A 533 -32.22 -5.74 28.16
CA GLY A 533 -32.70 -4.36 28.13
C GLY A 533 -31.79 -3.43 27.29
N ILE A 534 -30.47 -3.58 27.39
CA ILE A 534 -29.52 -2.85 26.51
C ILE A 534 -29.71 -3.28 25.05
N VAL A 535 -29.90 -4.59 24.81
CA VAL A 535 -30.17 -5.12 23.47
C VAL A 535 -31.45 -4.54 22.89
N ASP A 536 -32.52 -4.38 23.68
CA ASP A 536 -33.80 -3.84 23.21
C ASP A 536 -33.74 -2.33 22.92
N THR A 537 -33.01 -1.57 23.72
CA THR A 537 -32.92 -0.10 23.63
C THR A 537 -32.10 0.39 22.42
N HIS A 538 -31.05 -0.31 22.03
CA HIS A 538 -30.17 0.09 20.92
C HIS A 538 -30.56 -0.60 19.62
N ASP A 539 -30.09 -0.18 18.45
CA ASP A 539 -30.39 -0.87 17.19
C ASP A 539 -29.38 -1.97 16.83
N ALA A 540 -28.19 -1.92 17.42
CA ALA A 540 -27.18 -2.97 17.38
C ALA A 540 -26.36 -2.94 18.68
N VAL A 541 -25.78 -4.09 19.06
CA VAL A 541 -24.90 -4.22 20.24
C VAL A 541 -23.59 -4.89 19.84
N LEU A 542 -22.47 -4.37 20.34
CA LEU A 542 -21.14 -4.97 20.19
C LEU A 542 -20.62 -5.44 21.55
N LEU A 543 -20.26 -6.72 21.64
CA LEU A 543 -19.56 -7.31 22.77
C LEU A 543 -18.04 -7.24 22.55
N ALA A 544 -17.37 -6.35 23.28
CA ALA A 544 -15.93 -6.14 23.27
C ALA A 544 -15.30 -6.34 24.66
N ILE A 545 -15.82 -7.31 25.40
CA ILE A 545 -15.51 -7.62 26.81
C ILE A 545 -14.17 -8.33 27.05
N GLY A 546 -13.43 -8.65 25.98
CA GLY A 546 -12.11 -9.28 26.07
C GLY A 546 -12.12 -10.75 26.53
N ALA A 547 -10.96 -11.25 26.93
CA ALA A 547 -10.78 -12.59 27.48
C ALA A 547 -10.24 -12.48 28.92
N GLU A 548 -11.09 -12.80 29.89
CA GLU A 548 -10.83 -12.50 31.30
C GLU A 548 -10.73 -13.74 32.18
N ASN A 549 -11.18 -14.90 31.71
CA ASN A 549 -11.17 -16.10 32.52
C ASN A 549 -9.73 -16.63 32.64
N PRO A 550 -9.05 -16.48 33.80
CA PRO A 550 -7.64 -16.83 33.95
C PRO A 550 -7.48 -18.35 33.94
N ILE A 551 -6.33 -18.79 33.43
CA ILE A 551 -5.94 -20.19 33.49
C ILE A 551 -5.31 -20.42 34.86
N HIS A 552 -6.05 -21.09 35.74
CA HIS A 552 -5.62 -21.40 37.09
C HIS A 552 -4.53 -22.47 37.12
N LEU A 553 -3.66 -22.37 38.12
CA LEU A 553 -2.68 -23.39 38.46
C LEU A 553 -3.40 -24.56 39.13
N ASN A 554 -3.22 -25.78 38.59
CA ASN A 554 -3.83 -26.99 39.13
C ASN A 554 -2.77 -27.92 39.73
N VAL A 555 -2.22 -27.53 40.89
CA VAL A 555 -1.28 -28.32 41.68
C VAL A 555 -1.57 -28.18 43.17
N SER A 556 -1.06 -29.08 43.99
CA SER A 556 -1.16 -28.98 45.45
C SER A 556 -0.59 -27.64 45.95
N GLY A 557 -1.34 -26.94 46.79
CA GLY A 557 -0.96 -25.63 47.34
C GLY A 557 -1.22 -24.42 46.44
N ALA A 558 -1.86 -24.59 45.27
CA ALA A 558 -2.19 -23.48 44.37
C ALA A 558 -3.11 -22.40 44.98
N ASN A 559 -3.87 -22.74 46.03
CA ASN A 559 -4.77 -21.82 46.74
C ASN A 559 -4.10 -21.13 47.94
N SER A 560 -2.76 -21.20 48.06
CA SER A 560 -2.05 -20.55 49.15
C SER A 560 -2.15 -19.03 49.03
N ASN A 561 -2.18 -18.32 50.16
CA ASN A 561 -2.35 -16.86 50.24
C ASN A 561 -1.22 -16.03 49.59
N PHE A 562 -0.11 -16.65 49.20
CA PHE A 562 0.99 -16.02 48.48
C PHE A 562 1.02 -16.38 46.99
N VAL A 563 -0.02 -17.04 46.46
CA VAL A 563 -0.19 -17.35 45.04
C VAL A 563 -1.26 -16.41 44.47
N PHE A 564 -0.87 -15.56 43.52
CA PHE A 564 -1.74 -14.55 42.90
C PHE A 564 -1.92 -14.83 41.42
N GLN A 565 -3.08 -14.48 40.87
CA GLN A 565 -3.24 -14.43 39.42
C GLN A 565 -2.56 -13.19 38.84
N ALA A 566 -2.03 -13.29 37.62
CA ALA A 566 -1.27 -12.19 37.03
C ALA A 566 -2.09 -10.90 36.89
N LEU A 567 -3.36 -10.98 36.48
CA LEU A 567 -4.20 -9.79 36.39
C LEU A 567 -4.49 -9.20 37.76
N GLU A 568 -4.70 -10.04 38.78
CA GLU A 568 -4.89 -9.59 40.15
C GLU A 568 -3.68 -8.78 40.60
N TYR A 569 -2.46 -9.27 40.35
CA TYR A 569 -1.19 -8.62 40.70
C TYR A 569 -0.88 -7.33 39.90
N LEU A 570 -1.31 -7.29 38.63
CA LEU A 570 -1.03 -6.15 37.73
C LEU A 570 -2.09 -5.06 37.80
N HIS A 571 -3.34 -5.42 38.14
CA HIS A 571 -4.39 -4.44 38.41
C HIS A 571 -3.89 -3.56 39.55
N GLY A 572 -3.58 -2.30 39.25
CA GLY A 572 -2.88 -1.35 40.12
C GLY A 572 -3.64 -0.92 41.38
N ASP A 573 -4.15 -1.88 42.16
CA ASP A 573 -4.60 -1.65 43.52
C ASP A 573 -3.40 -1.12 44.32
N PRO A 574 -3.52 0.07 44.94
CA PRO A 574 -2.48 0.62 45.82
C PRO A 574 -1.97 -0.37 46.86
N LYS A 575 -2.80 -1.33 47.30
CA LYS A 575 -2.42 -2.40 48.24
C LYS A 575 -1.33 -3.33 47.69
N GLN A 576 -1.15 -3.39 46.38
CA GLN A 576 -0.21 -4.29 45.71
C GLN A 576 1.06 -3.58 45.22
N ALA A 577 1.14 -2.25 45.38
CA ALA A 577 2.24 -1.43 44.87
C ALA A 577 3.63 -1.83 45.40
N SER A 578 3.69 -2.56 46.52
CA SER A 578 4.93 -3.06 47.15
C SER A 578 4.86 -4.55 47.49
N LEU A 579 3.93 -5.31 46.90
CA LEU A 579 3.70 -6.70 47.29
C LEU A 579 4.95 -7.58 47.13
N ALA A 580 5.79 -7.28 46.13
CA ALA A 580 7.01 -8.02 45.83
C ALA A 580 8.27 -7.50 46.56
N HIS A 581 8.18 -6.43 47.36
CA HIS A 581 9.34 -5.82 48.01
C HIS A 581 10.08 -6.79 48.93
N ASP A 582 11.40 -6.92 48.75
CA ASP A 582 12.31 -7.82 49.48
C ASP A 582 11.89 -9.31 49.47
N LYS A 583 11.08 -9.73 48.47
CA LYS A 583 10.61 -11.11 48.33
C LYS A 583 11.35 -11.88 47.24
N HIS A 584 11.40 -13.19 47.40
CA HIS A 584 11.71 -14.11 46.31
C HIS A 584 10.43 -14.40 45.52
N VAL A 585 10.38 -13.93 44.27
CA VAL A 585 9.18 -14.01 43.42
C VAL A 585 9.37 -15.08 42.34
N VAL A 586 8.40 -15.97 42.21
CA VAL A 586 8.30 -16.95 41.12
C VAL A 586 7.16 -16.57 40.20
N VAL A 587 7.45 -16.32 38.92
CA VAL A 587 6.45 -16.03 37.90
C VAL A 587 6.26 -17.27 37.01
N LEU A 588 5.04 -17.76 36.89
CA LEU A 588 4.72 -18.95 36.12
C LEU A 588 4.31 -18.55 34.70
N GLY A 589 5.24 -18.68 33.75
CA GLY A 589 5.07 -18.31 32.35
C GLY A 589 6.19 -17.40 31.81
N VAL A 590 6.13 -17.12 30.51
CA VAL A 590 7.09 -16.23 29.82
C VAL A 590 6.42 -15.37 28.73
N GLY A 591 5.09 -15.38 28.64
CA GLY A 591 4.35 -14.50 27.72
C GLY A 591 4.41 -13.02 28.14
N GLY A 592 3.81 -12.13 27.35
CA GLY A 592 3.80 -10.68 27.64
C GLY A 592 3.34 -10.36 29.07
N THR A 593 2.24 -10.96 29.52
CA THR A 593 1.73 -10.81 30.89
C THR A 593 2.73 -11.28 31.96
N ALA A 594 3.42 -12.40 31.72
CA ALA A 594 4.42 -12.92 32.67
C ALA A 594 5.63 -11.99 32.77
N LEU A 595 6.10 -11.47 31.63
CA LEU A 595 7.21 -10.52 31.58
C LEU A 595 6.82 -9.18 32.23
N ASP A 596 5.57 -8.73 32.06
CA ASP A 596 5.05 -7.56 32.73
C ASP A 596 4.99 -7.74 34.26
N CYS A 597 4.58 -8.92 34.74
CA CYS A 597 4.64 -9.28 36.16
C CYS A 597 6.07 -9.28 36.69
N ALA A 598 7.00 -9.93 35.97
CA ALA A 598 8.39 -10.05 36.38
C ALA A 598 9.08 -8.68 36.49
N ARG A 599 8.91 -7.83 35.47
CA ARG A 599 9.47 -6.47 35.42
C ARG A 599 8.83 -5.53 36.45
N THR A 600 7.55 -5.74 36.76
CA THR A 600 6.87 -5.03 37.85
C THR A 600 7.44 -5.46 39.20
N ALA A 601 7.58 -6.76 39.46
CA ALA A 601 8.18 -7.28 40.70
C ALA A 601 9.61 -6.76 40.93
N LEU A 602 10.45 -6.74 39.88
CA LEU A 602 11.79 -6.16 39.95
C LEU A 602 11.76 -4.68 40.35
N ARG A 603 10.85 -3.88 39.77
CA ARG A 603 10.70 -2.45 40.11
C ARG A 603 10.16 -2.21 41.51
N GLN A 604 9.35 -3.13 42.04
CA GLN A 604 8.90 -3.09 43.44
C GLN A 604 10.03 -3.44 44.44
N GLY A 605 11.20 -3.82 43.97
CA GLY A 605 12.36 -4.17 44.81
C GLY A 605 12.38 -5.63 45.25
N ALA A 606 11.87 -6.55 44.43
CA ALA A 606 12.02 -7.98 44.67
C ALA A 606 13.49 -8.40 44.78
N ARG A 607 13.79 -9.25 45.76
CA ARG A 607 15.15 -9.76 46.00
C ARG A 607 15.61 -10.67 44.87
N THR A 608 14.72 -11.51 44.37
CA THR A 608 14.93 -12.33 43.17
C THR A 608 13.63 -12.48 42.41
N VAL A 609 13.68 -12.50 41.08
CA VAL A 609 12.54 -12.84 40.23
C VAL A 609 12.94 -13.98 39.30
N THR A 610 12.22 -15.09 39.36
CA THR A 610 12.47 -16.27 38.53
C THR A 610 11.21 -16.62 37.73
N CYS A 611 11.30 -16.56 36.41
CA CYS A 611 10.25 -16.98 35.50
C CYS A 611 10.41 -18.48 35.18
N VAL A 612 9.37 -19.28 35.41
CA VAL A 612 9.36 -20.73 35.18
C VAL A 612 8.39 -21.07 34.07
N PHE A 613 8.83 -21.81 33.05
CA PHE A 613 7.97 -22.19 31.93
C PHE A 613 8.35 -23.54 31.30
N ARG A 614 7.32 -24.28 30.87
CA ARG A 614 7.43 -25.68 30.44
C ARG A 614 7.99 -25.92 29.03
N LYS A 615 8.25 -24.87 28.25
CA LYS A 615 8.73 -24.95 26.86
C LYS A 615 10.17 -24.44 26.81
N SER A 616 10.91 -24.78 25.75
CA SER A 616 12.14 -24.06 25.43
C SER A 616 11.81 -22.63 24.97
N LEU A 617 12.76 -21.70 25.13
CA LEU A 617 12.60 -20.30 24.75
C LEU A 617 12.20 -20.14 23.29
N LEU A 618 12.80 -20.92 22.39
CA LEU A 618 12.46 -20.95 20.96
C LEU A 618 10.98 -21.30 20.71
N LYS A 619 10.45 -22.29 21.43
CA LYS A 619 9.04 -22.72 21.30
C LYS A 619 8.06 -21.81 22.04
N ALA A 620 8.51 -21.19 23.14
CA ALA A 620 7.71 -20.23 23.89
C ALA A 620 7.53 -18.93 23.11
N ASN A 621 8.55 -18.53 22.33
CA ASN A 621 8.57 -17.36 21.45
C ASN A 621 7.98 -16.08 22.09
N PRO A 622 8.50 -15.68 23.27
CA PRO A 622 8.01 -14.51 23.98
C PRO A 622 8.29 -13.22 23.20
N PRO A 623 7.62 -12.09 23.51
CA PRO A 623 7.96 -10.79 22.94
C PRO A 623 9.43 -10.45 23.25
N ARG A 624 10.26 -10.39 22.21
CA ARG A 624 11.72 -10.33 22.34
C ARG A 624 12.20 -9.14 23.16
N ASP A 625 11.70 -7.94 22.85
CA ASP A 625 12.07 -6.70 23.55
C ASP A 625 11.76 -6.76 25.06
N ASP A 626 10.60 -7.32 25.43
CA ASP A 626 10.20 -7.44 26.83
C ASP A 626 11.06 -8.48 27.55
N TYR A 627 11.39 -9.58 26.88
CA TYR A 627 12.27 -10.63 27.42
C TYR A 627 13.68 -10.09 27.66
N GLU A 628 14.27 -9.42 26.67
CA GLU A 628 15.60 -8.79 26.78
C GLU A 628 15.62 -7.68 27.83
N SER A 629 14.52 -6.96 28.02
CA SER A 629 14.38 -5.96 29.09
C SER A 629 14.31 -6.61 30.47
N ALA A 630 13.50 -7.65 30.65
CA ALA A 630 13.42 -8.39 31.90
C ALA A 630 14.77 -9.00 32.30
N LEU A 631 15.51 -9.56 31.34
CA LEU A 631 16.85 -10.12 31.56
C LEU A 631 17.85 -9.03 31.99
N ARG A 632 17.86 -7.87 31.32
CA ARG A 632 18.70 -6.71 31.71
C ARG A 632 18.35 -6.14 33.08
N GLU A 633 17.09 -6.24 33.48
CA GLU A 633 16.59 -5.82 34.79
C GLU A 633 16.91 -6.84 35.90
N GLY A 634 17.32 -8.06 35.57
CA GLY A 634 17.77 -9.09 36.51
C GLY A 634 16.84 -10.28 36.71
N ALA A 635 15.83 -10.46 35.85
CA ALA A 635 14.99 -11.65 35.87
C ALA A 635 15.77 -12.91 35.47
N LYS A 636 15.54 -14.00 36.19
CA LYS A 636 16.06 -15.35 35.86
C LYS A 636 14.99 -16.14 35.11
N PHE A 637 15.41 -17.09 34.27
CA PHE A 637 14.51 -17.89 33.45
C PHE A 637 14.85 -19.37 33.59
N LEU A 638 13.86 -20.18 33.96
CA LEU A 638 13.93 -21.64 34.02
C LEU A 638 13.04 -22.21 32.92
N GLU A 639 13.67 -22.56 31.81
CA GLU A 639 13.02 -23.15 30.65
C GLU A 639 12.78 -24.65 30.85
N GLU A 640 11.90 -25.22 30.03
CA GLU A 640 11.57 -26.66 30.05
C GLU A 640 11.30 -27.22 31.45
N THR A 641 10.74 -26.39 32.32
CA THR A 641 10.55 -26.66 33.74
C THR A 641 9.07 -26.56 34.09
N GLN A 642 8.56 -27.55 34.81
CA GLN A 642 7.17 -27.64 35.25
C GLN A 642 7.06 -27.57 36.77
N ILE A 643 6.06 -26.85 37.25
CA ILE A 643 5.70 -26.82 38.66
C ILE A 643 4.96 -28.11 39.04
N GLN A 644 5.33 -28.69 40.20
CA GLN A 644 4.73 -29.91 40.74
C GLN A 644 3.86 -29.61 41.96
N SER A 645 4.31 -28.74 42.86
CA SER A 645 3.54 -28.30 44.03
C SER A 645 4.05 -26.97 44.56
N VAL A 646 3.17 -26.27 45.26
CA VAL A 646 3.48 -25.11 46.11
C VAL A 646 3.36 -25.58 47.56
N GLN A 647 4.40 -25.35 48.36
CA GLN A 647 4.47 -25.83 49.74
C GLN A 647 4.13 -24.72 50.74
N PRO A 648 3.57 -25.05 51.92
CA PRO A 648 3.23 -24.06 52.95
C PRO A 648 4.43 -23.28 53.49
N ASP A 649 5.64 -23.84 53.40
CA ASP A 649 6.91 -23.22 53.82
C ASP A 649 7.44 -22.17 52.82
N LYS A 650 6.60 -21.72 51.88
CA LYS A 650 6.94 -20.75 50.82
C LYS A 650 8.04 -21.26 49.90
N THR A 651 7.98 -22.53 49.57
CA THR A 651 8.79 -23.14 48.53
C THR A 651 7.94 -23.67 47.38
N VAL A 652 8.52 -23.72 46.18
CA VAL A 652 7.88 -24.28 44.99
C VAL A 652 8.75 -25.42 44.48
N LYS A 653 8.16 -26.62 44.38
CA LYS A 653 8.83 -27.77 43.80
C LYS A 653 8.64 -27.76 42.29
N VAL A 654 9.74 -27.79 41.57
CA VAL A 654 9.77 -27.84 40.11
C VAL A 654 10.49 -29.09 39.62
N ILE A 655 10.16 -29.52 38.41
CA ILE A 655 10.84 -30.61 37.72
C ILE A 655 11.27 -30.13 36.33
N ASN A 656 12.54 -30.34 36.00
CA ASN A 656 13.05 -30.05 34.67
C ASN A 656 12.72 -31.20 33.69
N ARG A 657 13.08 -31.03 32.43
CA ARG A 657 12.85 -32.05 31.39
C ARG A 657 13.59 -33.37 31.60
N GLU A 658 14.68 -33.36 32.37
CA GLU A 658 15.49 -34.54 32.71
C GLU A 658 14.93 -35.30 33.93
N GLY A 659 13.83 -34.83 34.52
CA GLY A 659 13.23 -35.42 35.72
C GLY A 659 13.89 -34.98 37.02
N ILE A 660 14.85 -34.06 36.97
CA ILE A 660 15.53 -33.52 38.14
C ILE A 660 14.56 -32.59 38.88
N CYS A 661 14.31 -32.90 40.14
CA CYS A 661 13.49 -32.09 41.02
C CYS A 661 14.34 -31.03 41.73
N GLU A 662 13.91 -29.78 41.66
CA GLU A 662 14.52 -28.65 42.37
C GLU A 662 13.46 -27.96 43.25
N VAL A 663 13.91 -27.36 44.36
CA VAL A 663 13.05 -26.59 45.27
C VAL A 663 13.48 -25.14 45.24
N LEU A 664 12.56 -24.26 44.85
CA LEU A 664 12.78 -22.82 44.77
C LEU A 664 12.13 -22.12 45.95
N LYS A 665 12.84 -21.19 46.60
CA LYS A 665 12.21 -20.28 47.56
C LYS A 665 11.30 -19.28 46.83
N ALA A 666 10.07 -19.13 47.30
CA ALA A 666 9.04 -18.31 46.67
C ALA A 666 8.11 -17.67 47.73
N ASP A 667 8.46 -16.47 48.21
CA ASP A 667 7.61 -15.70 49.11
C ASP A 667 6.37 -15.13 48.39
N LEU A 668 6.38 -15.12 47.06
CA LEU A 668 5.29 -14.72 46.18
C LEU A 668 5.33 -15.56 44.90
N VAL A 669 4.19 -16.14 44.51
CA VAL A 669 4.02 -16.86 43.24
C VAL A 669 2.99 -16.12 42.40
N ILE A 670 3.31 -15.82 41.15
CA ILE A 670 2.42 -15.13 40.21
C ILE A 670 2.08 -16.06 39.05
N CYS A 671 0.82 -16.44 38.92
CA CYS A 671 0.32 -17.33 37.90
C CYS A 671 -0.03 -16.55 36.61
N ALA A 672 0.78 -16.72 35.55
CA ALA A 672 0.68 -15.97 34.30
C ALA A 672 0.50 -16.88 33.07
N TYR A 673 -0.38 -17.89 33.20
CA TYR A 673 -0.68 -18.85 32.11
C TYR A 673 -1.60 -18.31 31.01
N GLY A 674 -2.12 -17.08 31.18
CA GLY A 674 -3.01 -16.44 30.22
C GLY A 674 -4.48 -16.67 30.53
N PHE A 675 -5.34 -16.43 29.54
CA PHE A 675 -6.79 -16.44 29.67
C PHE A 675 -7.43 -17.33 28.61
N SER A 676 -8.56 -17.95 28.93
CA SER A 676 -9.24 -18.93 28.07
C SER A 676 -10.36 -18.32 27.21
N GLY A 677 -11.02 -17.27 27.68
CA GLY A 677 -12.15 -16.63 26.99
C GLY A 677 -12.85 -15.58 27.86
N PRO A 678 -13.94 -14.97 27.37
CA PRO A 678 -14.74 -14.04 28.15
C PRO A 678 -15.31 -14.74 29.38
N ARG A 679 -15.26 -14.08 30.53
CA ARG A 679 -15.95 -14.51 31.75
C ARG A 679 -17.28 -13.79 31.77
N ASP A 680 -18.34 -14.45 31.31
CA ASP A 680 -19.65 -13.82 31.36
C ASP A 680 -20.77 -14.85 31.52
N GLU A 681 -21.11 -15.10 32.78
CA GLU A 681 -22.28 -15.88 33.18
C GLU A 681 -23.58 -15.17 32.72
N VAL A 682 -23.57 -13.84 32.67
CA VAL A 682 -24.71 -13.02 32.21
C VAL A 682 -25.02 -13.32 30.75
N LEU A 683 -24.01 -13.40 29.88
CA LEU A 683 -24.24 -13.76 28.46
C LEU A 683 -24.79 -15.17 28.30
N LYS A 684 -24.34 -16.12 29.13
CA LYS A 684 -24.85 -17.51 29.09
C LYS A 684 -26.31 -17.56 29.53
N GLU A 685 -26.65 -16.87 30.62
CA GLU A 685 -28.03 -16.75 31.10
C GLU A 685 -28.94 -16.04 30.09
N ALA A 686 -28.41 -15.05 29.37
CA ALA A 686 -29.11 -14.37 28.28
C ALA A 686 -29.20 -15.19 26.98
N GLY A 687 -28.62 -16.39 26.94
CA GLY A 687 -28.63 -17.27 25.76
C GLY A 687 -27.75 -16.78 24.59
N ILE A 688 -26.74 -15.94 24.86
CA ILE A 688 -25.81 -15.43 23.85
C ILE A 688 -24.61 -16.37 23.70
N VAL A 689 -24.32 -16.72 22.45
CA VAL A 689 -23.17 -17.53 22.07
C VAL A 689 -22.24 -16.72 21.18
N ILE A 690 -21.01 -16.49 21.66
CA ILE A 690 -19.93 -15.90 20.87
C ILE A 690 -19.18 -17.04 20.19
N SER A 691 -19.30 -17.14 18.87
CA SER A 691 -18.56 -18.13 18.10
C SER A 691 -17.12 -17.68 17.88
N LYS A 692 -16.16 -18.57 18.19
CA LYS A 692 -14.73 -18.28 18.00
C LYS A 692 -14.43 -17.92 16.54
N GLY A 693 -13.75 -16.80 16.32
CA GLY A 693 -13.42 -16.28 15.00
C GLY A 693 -14.58 -15.61 14.23
N SER A 694 -15.79 -15.56 14.77
CA SER A 694 -16.94 -14.87 14.17
C SER A 694 -17.19 -13.52 14.84
N LEU A 695 -17.43 -12.49 14.03
CA LEU A 695 -17.90 -11.19 14.53
C LEU A 695 -19.41 -11.18 14.82
N HIS A 696 -20.14 -12.22 14.42
CA HIS A 696 -21.58 -12.38 14.68
C HIS A 696 -21.81 -13.38 15.81
N THR A 697 -22.82 -13.11 16.63
CA THR A 697 -23.35 -14.06 17.62
C THR A 697 -24.55 -14.82 17.03
N ASN A 698 -25.18 -15.68 17.84
CA ASN A 698 -26.45 -16.30 17.51
C ASN A 698 -27.63 -15.31 17.41
N LEU A 699 -27.53 -14.10 17.99
CA LEU A 699 -28.52 -13.05 17.80
C LEU A 699 -28.10 -12.09 16.67
N PRO A 700 -28.92 -11.88 15.62
CA PRO A 700 -28.55 -11.06 14.46
C PRO A 700 -28.16 -9.61 14.79
N LYS A 701 -28.68 -9.08 15.89
CA LYS A 701 -28.46 -7.70 16.36
C LYS A 701 -27.20 -7.54 17.21
N VAL A 702 -26.60 -8.66 17.66
CA VAL A 702 -25.50 -8.69 18.63
C VAL A 702 -24.24 -9.23 17.94
N PHE A 703 -23.18 -8.44 18.01
CA PHE A 703 -21.88 -8.68 17.42
C PHE A 703 -20.84 -8.87 18.52
N ALA A 704 -19.68 -9.44 18.18
CA ALA A 704 -18.56 -9.60 19.10
C ALA A 704 -17.24 -9.22 18.43
N ALA A 705 -16.26 -8.73 19.20
CA ALA A 705 -14.95 -8.35 18.69
C ALA A 705 -13.83 -8.51 19.73
N GLY A 706 -12.59 -8.46 19.23
CA GLY A 706 -11.38 -8.53 20.03
C GLY A 706 -11.17 -9.89 20.67
N ASP A 707 -10.53 -9.88 21.84
CA ASP A 707 -10.12 -11.10 22.54
C ASP A 707 -11.30 -11.99 22.96
N ALA A 708 -12.53 -11.45 23.03
CA ALA A 708 -13.74 -12.23 23.23
C ALA A 708 -14.00 -13.24 22.10
N VAL A 709 -13.55 -12.93 20.87
CA VAL A 709 -13.74 -13.74 19.67
C VAL A 709 -12.49 -14.54 19.31
N SER A 710 -11.31 -13.92 19.39
CA SER A 710 -10.04 -14.55 18.99
C SER A 710 -9.38 -15.35 20.12
N GLY A 711 -9.77 -15.10 21.37
CA GLY A 711 -8.91 -15.35 22.53
C GLY A 711 -7.82 -14.27 22.66
N PRO A 712 -6.99 -14.35 23.73
CA PRO A 712 -5.95 -13.35 24.00
C PRO A 712 -5.03 -13.11 22.82
N SER A 713 -4.90 -11.86 22.39
CA SER A 713 -4.13 -11.49 21.20
C SER A 713 -3.37 -10.17 21.40
N PHE A 714 -2.85 -9.59 20.32
CA PHE A 714 -2.16 -8.31 20.35
C PHE A 714 -3.13 -7.13 20.26
N VAL A 715 -2.76 -5.97 20.82
CA VAL A 715 -3.59 -4.75 20.74
C VAL A 715 -3.99 -4.40 19.30
N THR A 716 -3.09 -4.62 18.32
CA THR A 716 -3.37 -4.30 16.92
C THR A 716 -4.39 -5.23 16.27
N THR A 717 -4.50 -6.49 16.70
CA THR A 717 -5.49 -7.43 16.17
C THR A 717 -6.85 -7.19 16.84
N ALA A 718 -6.86 -6.82 18.13
CA ALA A 718 -8.08 -6.35 18.79
C ALA A 718 -8.68 -5.11 18.12
N ILE A 719 -7.84 -4.12 17.78
CA ILE A 719 -8.27 -2.91 17.05
C ILE A 719 -8.82 -3.28 15.66
N GLU A 720 -8.14 -4.15 14.92
CA GLU A 720 -8.57 -4.59 13.59
C GLU A 720 -9.91 -5.34 13.65
N SER A 721 -10.09 -6.23 14.63
CA SER A 721 -11.36 -6.91 14.91
C SER A 721 -12.48 -5.91 15.23
N GLY A 722 -12.21 -4.87 16.03
CA GLY A 722 -13.16 -3.80 16.30
C GLY A 722 -13.56 -3.00 15.05
N GLN A 723 -12.59 -2.66 14.20
CA GLN A 723 -12.86 -2.02 12.91
C GLN A 723 -13.71 -2.91 11.99
N GLY A 724 -13.45 -4.22 11.99
CA GLY A 724 -14.25 -5.22 11.27
C GLY A 724 -15.68 -5.28 11.78
N ALA A 725 -15.88 -5.34 13.09
CA ALA A 725 -17.20 -5.39 13.70
C ALA A 725 -18.01 -4.11 13.43
N ALA A 726 -17.37 -2.94 13.48
CA ALA A 726 -18.02 -1.68 13.12
C ALA A 726 -18.51 -1.67 11.66
N LYS A 727 -17.75 -2.25 10.73
CA LYS A 727 -18.19 -2.40 9.32
C LYS A 727 -19.40 -3.33 9.24
N ALA A 728 -19.37 -4.47 9.91
CA ALA A 728 -20.47 -5.45 9.92
C ALA A 728 -21.76 -4.84 10.50
N ILE A 729 -21.66 -4.14 11.64
CA ILE A 729 -22.78 -3.41 12.26
C ILE A 729 -23.35 -2.36 11.30
N SER A 730 -22.49 -1.57 10.67
CA SER A 730 -22.94 -0.53 9.73
C SER A 730 -23.68 -1.11 8.53
N GLN A 731 -23.21 -2.26 8.04
CA GLN A 731 -23.84 -2.98 6.93
C GLN A 731 -25.22 -3.52 7.35
N PHE A 732 -25.30 -4.20 8.50
CA PHE A 732 -26.55 -4.68 9.10
C PHE A 732 -27.59 -3.56 9.29
N LEU A 733 -27.17 -2.43 9.86
CA LEU A 733 -28.03 -1.27 10.09
C LEU A 733 -28.51 -0.63 8.78
N SER A 734 -27.66 -0.59 7.76
CA SER A 734 -28.00 -0.08 6.42
C SER A 734 -29.04 -0.98 5.75
N ASP A 735 -28.83 -2.30 5.78
CA ASP A 735 -29.73 -3.29 5.18
C ASP A 735 -31.12 -3.21 5.84
N ARG A 736 -31.18 -3.17 7.16
CA ARG A 736 -32.45 -3.03 7.92
C ARG A 736 -33.19 -1.73 7.60
N CYS A 737 -32.47 -0.63 7.35
CA CYS A 737 -33.07 0.61 6.89
C CYS A 737 -33.68 0.48 5.49
N THR A 738 -33.03 -0.25 4.58
CA THR A 738 -33.58 -0.50 3.23
C THR A 738 -34.81 -1.40 3.26
N GLU A 739 -34.82 -2.44 4.10
CA GLU A 739 -35.99 -3.31 4.29
C GLU A 739 -37.18 -2.56 4.90
N LYS A 740 -36.95 -1.70 5.90
CA LYS A 740 -38.00 -0.83 6.46
C LYS A 740 -38.58 0.11 5.40
N LYS A 741 -37.77 0.65 4.49
CA LYS A 741 -38.25 1.47 3.37
C LYS A 741 -39.07 0.65 2.37
N ARG A 742 -38.59 -0.54 1.97
CA ARG A 742 -39.31 -1.46 1.06
C ARG A 742 -40.65 -1.92 1.65
N SER A 743 -40.68 -2.30 2.92
CA SER A 743 -41.92 -2.74 3.59
C SER A 743 -42.94 -1.60 3.75
N ARG A 744 -42.49 -0.37 4.05
CA ARG A 744 -43.35 0.83 4.04
C ARG A 744 -43.91 1.12 2.65
N GLN A 745 -43.08 0.99 1.60
CA GLN A 745 -43.51 1.21 0.22
C GLN A 745 -44.48 0.12 -0.26
N ASN A 746 -44.27 -1.14 0.10
CA ASN A 746 -45.21 -2.23 -0.18
C ASN A 746 -46.54 -2.08 0.57
N ARG A 747 -46.53 -1.59 1.83
CA ARG A 747 -47.78 -1.25 2.54
C ARG A 747 -48.51 -0.10 1.86
N LYS A 748 -47.80 0.97 1.49
CA LYS A 748 -48.38 2.11 0.79
C LYS A 748 -49.02 1.70 -0.55
N ASN A 749 -48.33 0.88 -1.36
CA ASN A 749 -48.89 0.33 -2.60
C ASN A 749 -50.11 -0.57 -2.36
N LYS A 750 -50.19 -1.28 -1.23
CA LYS A 750 -51.31 -2.16 -0.86
C LYS A 750 -52.52 -1.38 -0.34
N ASP A 751 -52.28 -0.25 0.33
CA ASP A 751 -53.31 0.69 0.78
C ASP A 751 -53.86 1.53 -0.39
N ASP A 752 -52.99 1.97 -1.31
CA ASP A 752 -53.38 2.66 -2.55
C ASP A 752 -54.19 1.73 -3.48
N GLY A 753 -53.85 0.43 -3.54
CA GLY A 753 -54.62 -0.59 -4.27
C GLY A 753 -55.97 -0.96 -3.63
N LYS A 754 -56.21 -0.61 -2.35
CA LYS A 754 -57.53 -0.75 -1.70
C LYS A 754 -58.45 0.44 -1.95
N LEU A 755 -57.91 1.60 -2.32
CA LEU A 755 -58.69 2.81 -2.66
C LEU A 755 -59.28 2.76 -4.08
N THR A 756 -58.78 1.89 -4.96
CA THR A 756 -59.29 1.71 -6.33
C THR A 756 -60.40 0.67 -6.48
N ASN A 757 -60.76 -0.05 -5.40
CA ASN A 757 -61.83 -1.06 -5.38
C ASN A 757 -63.08 -0.62 -4.59
N ARG A 758 -63.43 0.68 -4.63
CA ARG A 758 -64.81 1.09 -4.29
C ARG A 758 -65.66 1.00 -5.56
N GLU A 759 -66.47 -0.05 -5.63
CA GLU A 759 -67.55 -0.18 -6.62
C GLU A 759 -68.43 1.08 -6.61
N PRO A 760 -68.83 1.61 -7.78
CA PRO A 760 -69.80 2.69 -7.84
C PRO A 760 -71.15 2.19 -7.32
N ALA A 761 -71.70 2.88 -6.32
CA ALA A 761 -73.05 2.64 -5.84
C ALA A 761 -74.06 2.75 -6.99
N GLN A 762 -74.84 1.69 -7.20
CA GLN A 762 -75.96 1.66 -8.13
C GLN A 762 -77.00 2.74 -7.76
N PRO A 763 -77.57 3.48 -8.74
CA PRO A 763 -78.66 4.40 -8.46
C PRO A 763 -79.97 3.62 -8.32
N ALA A 764 -80.70 3.88 -7.23
CA ALA A 764 -82.07 3.42 -7.05
C ALA A 764 -83.04 4.32 -7.82
N ILE A 765 -83.73 3.79 -8.83
CA ILE A 765 -84.98 4.34 -9.38
C ILE A 765 -85.88 3.17 -9.80
N SER A 766 -87.10 3.17 -9.21
CA SER A 766 -88.36 2.47 -9.53
C SER A 766 -88.35 1.21 -10.38
#